data_AF-G0J2J5-F1
#
_entry.id   AF-G0J2J5-F1
#
_cell.length_a   1.000
_cell.length_b   1.000
_cell.length_c   1.000
_cell.angle_alpha   90.00
_cell.angle_beta   90.00
_cell.angle_gamma   90.00
#
_symmetry.space_group_name_H-M   'P 1'
#
loop_
_entity.id
_entity.type
_entity.pdbx_description
1 polymer ?
#
loop_
_entity_poly.entity_id
_entity_poly.type
_entity_poly.pdbx_seq_one_letter_code
_entity_poly.pdbx_strand_id
1 'polypeptide(L)'
;MHPITAQIKTEVEWNNGNPSLFIDGQNHPPFAYMSYLGEVEYYKEIAATGIHLYNFPAYLGEGGINTSSGIGAFRNAIWKGESHYDFSSIETDFEKILSADPKAKVVIRLYLDPPRWWTLANPSAAAQLPDGSLFRQSFASQEWREHTKVALEDCLDWLLKSKYRNHLAGIHVASGFTEEWFYHPKQYQDLNPVRLQAFRDWLKEKYTSVKSLRAAWNKPNVTFANAQLTNIDEAVDEVSWRDPDNDTNYIDTYRFHTEVMADNIAYFCKVVKEKSDGYLLTGAFYGYHYFVTDPRRGHGALSKLLKSPYLDYLSSPNVYNRVVGEDWPAMAAINSVHKHGKLWLAENDTRTSKTTLLKDQSRGIAPPGQYEGGVWLGPKSHKTSVALLWKNAARMLAYGYGGWWFDMWGGWFSDPEMLQVLEKTQKFHQDFPSKNPEKMKPGVLVIVDEELSFWDKSYGRLTEKILSNRYPIAKTGSSYDLYLRTDIQEIAFSQYQVIWLMGLLQLTDKETALIKKLQKLGKTVLWTNDKGTTLNLPGKTDNFLPEKLQWKPSELKKIWAEAGVHQYITSEDIIYVGRNWLSLHSIDGGEKIIQLPYFARVIDPFTNKVMADSTNQITIKMDVMSTVLYRVHPL
;
A
#
# COMPACT_ATOMS: atom_id res chain seq x y z
N MET A 1 -19.89 37.13 -10.72
CA MET A 1 -18.71 36.86 -9.89
C MET A 1 -19.19 36.20 -8.62
N HIS A 2 -19.00 34.89 -8.46
CA HIS A 2 -19.10 34.27 -7.14
C HIS A 2 -17.93 34.80 -6.29
N PRO A 3 -18.15 35.13 -5.01
CA PRO A 3 -17.05 35.51 -4.14
C PRO A 3 -16.03 34.37 -4.15
N ILE A 4 -14.77 34.70 -4.43
CA ILE A 4 -13.66 33.74 -4.38
C ILE A 4 -13.50 33.35 -2.90
N THR A 5 -14.17 32.28 -2.48
CA THR A 5 -13.83 31.61 -1.24
C THR A 5 -12.43 31.03 -1.37
N ALA A 6 -11.69 30.98 -0.26
CA ALA A 6 -10.34 30.43 -0.25
C ALA A 6 -10.33 28.96 -0.73
N GLN A 7 -9.25 28.57 -1.40
CA GLN A 7 -8.98 27.16 -1.75
C GLN A 7 -8.96 26.33 -0.46
N ILE A 8 -9.53 25.13 -0.49
CA ILE A 8 -9.46 24.25 0.69
C ILE A 8 -8.02 23.82 0.93
N LYS A 9 -7.62 23.79 2.20
CA LYS A 9 -6.31 23.31 2.63
C LYS A 9 -6.46 21.90 3.18
N THR A 10 -5.75 20.95 2.58
CA THR A 10 -5.72 19.56 3.03
C THR A 10 -4.30 19.16 3.40
N GLU A 11 -4.12 18.59 4.59
CA GLU A 11 -2.81 18.22 5.11
C GLU A 11 -2.88 16.95 5.97
N VAL A 12 -1.71 16.32 6.17
CA VAL A 12 -1.55 15.21 7.11
C VAL A 12 -0.70 15.70 8.27
N GLU A 13 -1.24 15.57 9.49
CA GLU A 13 -0.53 15.95 10.72
C GLU A 13 -0.48 14.77 11.69
N TRP A 14 0.52 14.81 12.58
CA TRP A 14 0.60 13.85 13.67
C TRP A 14 -0.38 14.22 14.78
N ASN A 15 -1.42 13.40 14.98
CA ASN A 15 -2.44 13.63 15.99
C ASN A 15 -2.76 12.33 16.75
N ASN A 16 -2.82 12.39 18.08
CA ASN A 16 -3.09 11.25 18.97
C ASN A 16 -2.28 9.97 18.66
N GLY A 17 -1.00 10.14 18.33
CA GLY A 17 -0.06 9.03 18.09
C GLY A 17 -0.14 8.43 16.68
N ASN A 18 -0.67 9.16 15.70
CA ASN A 18 -0.76 8.71 14.32
C ASN A 18 -0.87 9.84 13.29
N PRO A 19 -0.47 9.63 12.03
CA PRO A 19 -0.82 10.54 10.95
C PRO A 19 -2.34 10.59 10.77
N SER A 20 -2.89 11.79 10.70
CA SER A 20 -4.32 12.07 10.62
C SER A 20 -4.57 13.10 9.53
N LEU A 21 -5.71 12.96 8.84
CA LEU A 21 -6.10 13.87 7.77
C LEU A 21 -6.75 15.12 8.38
N PHE A 22 -6.32 16.30 7.94
CA PHE A 22 -6.94 17.57 8.26
C PHE A 22 -7.43 18.26 6.99
N ILE A 23 -8.65 18.80 7.03
CA ILE A 23 -9.22 19.64 5.98
C ILE A 23 -9.65 20.95 6.63
N ASP A 24 -9.13 22.08 6.14
CA ASP A 24 -9.34 23.43 6.68
C ASP A 24 -9.09 23.51 8.20
N GLY A 25 -8.01 22.86 8.66
CA GLY A 25 -7.60 22.83 10.07
C GLY A 25 -8.45 21.93 10.98
N GLN A 26 -9.41 21.18 10.42
CA GLN A 26 -10.25 20.25 11.18
C GLN A 26 -9.87 18.80 10.88
N ASN A 27 -9.76 17.99 11.94
CA ASN A 27 -9.52 16.55 11.81
C ASN A 27 -10.68 15.90 11.04
N HIS A 28 -10.36 15.24 9.94
CA HIS A 28 -11.31 14.61 9.03
C HIS A 28 -11.09 13.09 9.01
N PRO A 29 -12.15 12.26 9.06
CA PRO A 29 -12.01 10.83 8.87
C PRO A 29 -11.31 10.53 7.53
N PRO A 30 -10.24 9.71 7.51
CA PRO A 30 -9.50 9.42 6.28
C PRO A 30 -10.20 8.33 5.44
N PHE A 31 -11.54 8.39 5.37
CA PHE A 31 -12.36 7.45 4.61
C PHE A 31 -12.95 8.15 3.41
N ALA A 32 -12.70 7.58 2.24
CA ALA A 32 -13.19 8.10 0.97
C ALA A 32 -14.01 7.05 0.23
N TYR A 33 -14.65 7.47 -0.85
CA TYR A 33 -15.26 6.58 -1.83
C TYR A 33 -14.60 6.76 -3.19
N MET A 34 -14.43 5.66 -3.92
CA MET A 34 -13.86 5.70 -5.26
C MET A 34 -14.63 4.78 -6.20
N SER A 35 -14.75 5.17 -7.46
CA SER A 35 -15.21 4.31 -8.55
C SER A 35 -14.54 4.69 -9.86
N TYR A 36 -14.23 3.72 -10.73
CA TYR A 36 -13.87 4.01 -12.13
C TYR A 36 -15.12 4.39 -12.93
N LEU A 37 -16.29 3.82 -12.62
CA LEU A 37 -17.55 4.01 -13.35
C LEU A 37 -18.68 4.50 -12.43
N GLY A 38 -18.37 5.51 -11.60
CA GLY A 38 -19.33 6.04 -10.63
C GLY A 38 -20.50 6.78 -11.29
N GLU A 39 -21.66 6.68 -10.65
CA GLU A 39 -22.90 7.33 -11.08
C GLU A 39 -23.55 8.11 -9.93
N VAL A 40 -24.35 9.11 -10.31
CA VAL A 40 -24.97 10.08 -9.38
C VAL A 40 -25.76 9.40 -8.26
N GLU A 41 -26.44 8.29 -8.56
CA GLU A 41 -27.21 7.54 -7.57
C GLU A 41 -26.33 6.94 -6.47
N TYR A 42 -25.21 6.31 -6.83
CA TYR A 42 -24.26 5.75 -5.87
C TYR A 42 -23.57 6.85 -5.08
N TYR A 43 -23.20 7.98 -5.71
CA TYR A 43 -22.66 9.11 -4.97
C TYR A 43 -23.64 9.67 -3.92
N LYS A 44 -24.95 9.68 -4.20
CA LYS A 44 -25.98 10.08 -3.23
C LYS A 44 -26.08 9.11 -2.06
N GLU A 45 -26.04 7.80 -2.32
CA GLU A 45 -26.01 6.78 -1.27
C GLU A 45 -24.80 6.96 -0.35
N ILE A 46 -23.63 7.18 -0.95
CA ILE A 46 -22.39 7.40 -0.20
C ILE A 46 -22.44 8.70 0.60
N ALA A 47 -22.93 9.79 0.03
CA ALA A 47 -23.08 11.06 0.74
C ALA A 47 -24.02 10.91 1.96
N ALA A 48 -25.06 10.08 1.85
CA ALA A 48 -25.98 9.78 2.95
C ALA A 48 -25.32 8.98 4.09
N THR A 49 -24.20 8.29 3.83
CA THR A 49 -23.38 7.66 4.89
C THR A 49 -22.53 8.66 5.67
N GLY A 50 -22.46 9.92 5.22
CA GLY A 50 -21.61 10.98 5.76
C GLY A 50 -20.23 11.10 5.09
N ILE A 51 -19.90 10.17 4.18
CA ILE A 51 -18.63 10.21 3.44
C ILE A 51 -18.72 11.31 2.40
N HIS A 52 -17.89 12.34 2.57
CA HIS A 52 -17.81 13.50 1.70
C HIS A 52 -16.43 13.61 1.01
N LEU A 53 -15.56 12.62 1.18
CA LEU A 53 -14.26 12.55 0.49
C LEU A 53 -14.35 11.52 -0.64
N TYR A 54 -13.96 11.92 -1.84
CA TYR A 54 -14.09 11.12 -3.05
C TYR A 54 -12.78 11.04 -3.81
N ASN A 55 -12.57 9.94 -4.52
CA ASN A 55 -11.53 9.82 -5.53
C ASN A 55 -12.15 9.46 -6.87
N PHE A 56 -11.63 10.03 -7.96
CA PHE A 56 -11.94 9.60 -9.32
C PHE A 56 -10.68 9.64 -10.20
N PRO A 57 -10.63 8.84 -11.28
CA PRO A 57 -9.49 8.77 -12.19
C PRO A 57 -9.51 9.88 -13.25
N ALA A 58 -8.34 10.33 -13.67
CA ALA A 58 -8.13 11.24 -14.79
C ALA A 58 -6.87 10.82 -15.55
N TYR A 59 -6.83 10.98 -16.88
CA TYR A 59 -5.77 10.40 -17.71
C TYR A 59 -5.17 11.45 -18.63
N LEU A 60 -3.85 11.66 -18.58
CA LEU A 60 -3.17 12.51 -19.57
C LEU A 60 -3.23 11.89 -20.97
N GLY A 61 -2.91 10.60 -21.09
CA GLY A 61 -2.96 9.85 -22.34
C GLY A 61 -4.14 8.87 -22.44
N GLU A 62 -4.35 8.34 -23.64
CA GLU A 62 -5.40 7.36 -23.97
C GLU A 62 -4.99 5.90 -23.71
N GLY A 63 -3.73 5.67 -23.30
CA GLY A 63 -3.21 4.35 -23.01
C GLY A 63 -3.95 3.72 -21.83
N GLY A 64 -4.47 2.51 -22.03
CA GLY A 64 -5.11 1.77 -20.94
C GLY A 64 -4.14 1.45 -19.80
N ILE A 65 -4.70 1.20 -18.61
CA ILE A 65 -3.94 1.09 -17.36
C ILE A 65 -2.95 -0.09 -17.38
N ASN A 66 -3.19 -1.12 -18.19
CA ASN A 66 -2.27 -2.22 -18.37
C ASN A 66 -2.25 -2.71 -19.81
N THR A 67 -1.16 -3.38 -20.19
CA THR A 67 -0.97 -3.88 -21.56
C THR A 67 -1.27 -5.37 -21.71
N SER A 68 -1.53 -6.09 -20.63
CA SER A 68 -1.71 -7.56 -20.65
C SER A 68 -3.15 -7.98 -20.94
N SER A 69 -4.12 -7.20 -20.48
CA SER A 69 -5.56 -7.50 -20.69
C SER A 69 -6.13 -6.84 -21.94
N GLY A 70 -5.45 -5.82 -22.48
CA GLY A 70 -6.01 -4.96 -23.53
C GLY A 70 -7.11 -4.01 -23.03
N ILE A 71 -7.25 -3.82 -21.71
CA ILE A 71 -8.17 -2.82 -21.16
C ILE A 71 -7.81 -1.41 -21.65
N GLY A 72 -8.80 -0.63 -22.06
CA GLY A 72 -8.66 0.78 -22.41
C GLY A 72 -8.66 1.70 -21.20
N ALA A 73 -8.47 3.00 -21.42
CA ALA A 73 -8.64 4.02 -20.39
C ALA A 73 -10.12 4.19 -20.02
N PHE A 74 -10.39 4.59 -18.77
CA PHE A 74 -11.76 4.78 -18.26
C PHE A 74 -12.34 6.16 -18.58
N ARG A 75 -11.51 7.11 -19.02
CA ARG A 75 -11.93 8.44 -19.48
C ARG A 75 -11.17 8.82 -20.75
N ASN A 76 -11.68 9.86 -21.41
CA ASN A 76 -10.97 10.50 -22.52
C ASN A 76 -9.68 11.15 -22.01
N ALA A 77 -8.62 11.02 -22.81
CA ALA A 77 -7.31 11.63 -22.56
C ALA A 77 -7.40 13.16 -22.47
N ILE A 78 -6.71 13.75 -21.50
CA ILE A 78 -6.64 15.20 -21.29
C ILE A 78 -5.68 15.85 -22.27
N TRP A 79 -4.54 15.23 -22.55
CA TRP A 79 -3.46 15.83 -23.34
C TRP A 79 -3.61 15.50 -24.83
N LYS A 80 -4.24 16.41 -25.58
CA LYS A 80 -4.62 16.19 -26.99
C LYS A 80 -3.55 16.61 -27.99
N GLY A 81 -2.67 17.53 -27.61
CA GLY A 81 -1.58 18.01 -28.45
C GLY A 81 -0.63 18.90 -27.67
N GLU A 82 0.36 19.47 -28.34
CA GLU A 82 1.30 20.41 -27.73
C GLU A 82 0.55 21.62 -27.15
N SER A 83 0.62 21.81 -25.83
CA SER A 83 -0.14 22.83 -25.09
C SER A 83 -1.65 22.84 -25.36
N HIS A 84 -2.23 21.71 -25.79
CA HIS A 84 -3.65 21.57 -26.08
C HIS A 84 -4.29 20.51 -25.19
N TYR A 85 -5.22 20.95 -24.35
CA TYR A 85 -5.84 20.14 -23.31
C TYR A 85 -7.37 20.14 -23.41
N ASP A 86 -7.98 19.00 -23.10
CA ASP A 86 -9.42 18.81 -22.98
C ASP A 86 -9.73 18.30 -21.57
N PHE A 87 -10.28 19.18 -20.73
CA PHE A 87 -10.59 18.88 -19.33
C PHE A 87 -12.03 18.38 -19.13
N SER A 88 -12.80 18.14 -20.20
CA SER A 88 -14.22 17.78 -20.11
C SER A 88 -14.50 16.49 -19.31
N SER A 89 -13.56 15.54 -19.30
CA SER A 89 -13.67 14.33 -18.47
C SER A 89 -13.62 14.65 -16.98
N ILE A 90 -12.72 15.54 -16.56
CA ILE A 90 -12.63 16.02 -15.17
C ILE A 90 -13.90 16.80 -14.79
N GLU A 91 -14.38 17.68 -15.68
CA GLU A 91 -15.64 18.42 -15.45
C GLU A 91 -16.80 17.45 -15.22
N THR A 92 -16.93 16.43 -16.07
CA THR A 92 -18.01 15.43 -15.99
C THR A 92 -18.03 14.72 -14.63
N ASP A 93 -16.87 14.24 -14.16
CA ASP A 93 -16.80 13.55 -12.86
C ASP A 93 -17.09 14.49 -11.70
N PHE A 94 -16.59 15.73 -11.73
CA PHE A 94 -16.95 16.73 -10.72
C PHE A 94 -18.44 17.04 -10.72
N GLU A 95 -19.06 17.30 -11.88
CA GLU A 95 -20.50 17.59 -11.94
C GLU A 95 -21.33 16.43 -11.42
N LYS A 96 -20.98 15.18 -11.75
CA LYS A 96 -21.65 13.99 -11.20
C LYS A 96 -21.59 13.98 -9.68
N ILE A 97 -20.40 14.13 -9.11
CA ILE A 97 -20.21 14.11 -7.65
C ILE A 97 -20.92 15.29 -6.98
N LEU A 98 -20.73 16.52 -7.48
CA LEU A 98 -21.29 17.73 -6.86
C LEU A 98 -22.81 17.82 -6.99
N SER A 99 -23.39 17.22 -8.03
CA SER A 99 -24.85 17.08 -8.14
C SER A 99 -25.44 16.12 -7.11
N ALA A 100 -24.65 15.16 -6.63
CA ALA A 100 -25.02 14.22 -5.59
C ALA A 100 -24.70 14.76 -4.18
N ASP A 101 -23.55 15.41 -4.02
CA ASP A 101 -23.03 15.95 -2.77
C ASP A 101 -22.34 17.31 -2.95
N PRO A 102 -23.03 18.41 -2.64
CA PRO A 102 -22.44 19.75 -2.64
C PRO A 102 -21.32 19.95 -1.60
N LYS A 103 -21.13 19.03 -0.63
CA LYS A 103 -20.05 19.10 0.38
C LYS A 103 -18.77 18.40 -0.06
N ALA A 104 -18.78 17.76 -1.23
CA ALA A 104 -17.71 16.88 -1.67
C ALA A 104 -16.32 17.54 -1.62
N LYS A 105 -15.36 16.73 -1.20
CA LYS A 105 -13.91 16.95 -1.24
C LYS A 105 -13.34 15.86 -2.13
N VAL A 106 -12.52 16.23 -3.09
CA VAL A 106 -12.13 15.35 -4.19
C VAL A 106 -10.62 15.29 -4.29
N VAL A 107 -10.10 14.07 -4.32
CA VAL A 107 -8.73 13.78 -4.71
C VAL A 107 -8.74 13.15 -6.10
N ILE A 108 -8.05 13.76 -7.06
CA ILE A 108 -8.01 13.23 -8.43
C ILE A 108 -6.84 12.25 -8.53
N ARG A 109 -7.11 11.01 -8.95
CA ARG A 109 -6.05 10.07 -9.38
C ARG A 109 -5.65 10.43 -10.80
N LEU A 110 -4.57 11.18 -10.95
CA LEU A 110 -4.13 11.69 -12.24
C LEU A 110 -3.04 10.79 -12.82
N TYR A 111 -3.37 10.04 -13.86
CA TYR A 111 -2.50 9.15 -14.59
C TYR A 111 -1.62 9.92 -15.58
N LEU A 112 -0.32 9.95 -15.30
CA LEU A 112 0.68 10.81 -15.92
C LEU A 112 1.34 10.20 -17.17
N ASP A 113 0.92 9.01 -17.60
CA ASP A 113 1.46 8.43 -18.82
C ASP A 113 1.08 9.30 -20.03
N PRO A 114 2.05 9.58 -20.92
CA PRO A 114 1.83 10.48 -22.03
C PRO A 114 0.97 9.83 -23.12
N PRO A 115 0.25 10.63 -23.91
CA PRO A 115 -0.50 10.15 -25.06
C PRO A 115 0.42 9.56 -26.14
N ARG A 116 -0.15 8.76 -27.05
CA ARG A 116 0.65 8.10 -28.10
C ARG A 116 1.36 9.10 -29.02
N TRP A 117 0.71 10.21 -29.35
CA TRP A 117 1.32 11.23 -30.20
C TRP A 117 2.61 11.78 -29.58
N TRP A 118 2.63 11.99 -28.26
CA TRP A 118 3.80 12.47 -27.54
C TRP A 118 4.90 11.41 -27.59
N THR A 119 4.55 10.15 -27.38
CA THR A 119 5.50 9.03 -27.45
C THR A 119 6.19 8.96 -28.82
N LEU A 120 5.43 9.15 -29.90
CA LEU A 120 5.97 9.13 -31.27
C LEU A 120 6.81 10.36 -31.60
N ALA A 121 6.43 11.53 -31.08
CA ALA A 121 7.13 12.78 -31.31
C ALA A 121 8.43 12.92 -30.49
N ASN A 122 8.57 12.18 -29.38
CA ASN A 122 9.70 12.29 -28.45
C ASN A 122 10.46 10.94 -28.32
N PRO A 123 11.05 10.39 -29.40
CA PRO A 123 11.76 9.11 -29.35
C PRO A 123 12.97 9.11 -28.42
N SER A 124 13.57 10.28 -28.15
CA SER A 124 14.64 10.47 -27.16
C SER A 124 14.17 10.23 -25.72
N ALA A 125 12.87 10.37 -25.45
CA ALA A 125 12.27 10.25 -24.13
C ALA A 125 11.34 9.06 -23.96
N ALA A 126 10.95 8.40 -25.05
CA ALA A 126 10.13 7.18 -25.05
C ALA A 126 10.96 5.92 -24.78
N ALA A 127 10.37 4.86 -24.20
CA ALA A 127 11.10 3.60 -24.10
C ALA A 127 11.33 3.01 -25.50
N GLN A 128 12.55 2.58 -25.78
CA GLN A 128 12.93 2.01 -27.07
C GLN A 128 13.03 0.50 -26.93
N LEU A 129 12.19 -0.24 -27.65
CA LEU A 129 12.13 -1.70 -27.55
C LEU A 129 13.10 -2.38 -28.54
N PRO A 130 13.50 -3.64 -28.29
CA PRO A 130 14.42 -4.37 -29.18
C PRO A 130 13.93 -4.54 -30.62
N ASP A 131 12.62 -4.51 -30.86
CA ASP A 131 12.01 -4.58 -32.19
C ASP A 131 12.02 -3.23 -32.95
N GLY A 132 12.60 -2.18 -32.34
CA GLY A 132 12.66 -0.82 -32.89
C GLY A 132 11.40 0.00 -32.64
N SER A 133 10.37 -0.55 -31.99
CA SER A 133 9.17 0.19 -31.66
C SER A 133 9.35 1.07 -30.40
N LEU A 134 8.57 2.15 -30.34
CA LEU A 134 8.52 3.03 -29.17
C LEU A 134 7.37 2.61 -28.25
N PHE A 135 7.59 2.71 -26.95
CA PHE A 135 6.59 2.33 -25.96
C PHE A 135 6.59 3.27 -24.76
N ARG A 136 5.51 4.04 -24.61
CA ARG A 136 5.31 4.95 -23.45
C ARG A 136 6.57 5.80 -23.18
N GLN A 137 6.68 6.33 -21.98
CA GLN A 137 7.89 7.01 -21.49
C GLN A 137 9.01 6.02 -21.13
N SER A 138 10.25 6.46 -21.28
CA SER A 138 11.34 5.94 -20.46
C SER A 138 11.31 6.66 -19.11
N PHE A 139 11.09 5.93 -18.01
CA PHE A 139 10.99 6.53 -16.67
C PHE A 139 12.27 7.23 -16.21
N ALA A 140 13.41 6.94 -16.83
CA ALA A 140 14.68 7.60 -16.57
C ALA A 140 14.86 8.92 -17.36
N SER A 141 13.93 9.25 -18.26
CA SER A 141 14.02 10.46 -19.09
C SER A 141 13.62 11.72 -18.32
N GLN A 142 14.57 12.66 -18.21
CA GLN A 142 14.29 14.01 -17.71
C GLN A 142 13.39 14.81 -18.66
N GLU A 143 13.50 14.58 -19.96
CA GLU A 143 12.67 15.23 -20.98
C GLU A 143 11.20 14.83 -20.83
N TRP A 144 10.91 13.53 -20.62
CA TRP A 144 9.55 13.07 -20.28
C TRP A 144 9.04 13.75 -19.02
N ARG A 145 9.87 13.75 -17.97
CA ARG A 145 9.52 14.31 -16.67
C ARG A 145 9.16 15.80 -16.79
N GLU A 146 9.93 16.57 -17.57
CA GLU A 146 9.69 18.00 -17.79
C GLU A 146 8.46 18.27 -18.66
N HIS A 147 8.27 17.56 -19.77
CA HIS A 147 7.07 17.74 -20.60
C HIS A 147 5.79 17.36 -19.85
N THR A 148 5.85 16.29 -19.04
CA THR A 148 4.74 15.85 -18.20
C THR A 148 4.50 16.81 -17.04
N LYS A 149 5.56 17.43 -16.49
CA LYS A 149 5.42 18.52 -15.51
C LYS A 149 4.56 19.63 -16.10
N VAL A 150 4.88 20.13 -17.29
CA VAL A 150 4.12 21.22 -17.93
C VAL A 150 2.65 20.83 -18.08
N ALA A 151 2.34 19.62 -18.57
CA ALA A 151 0.97 19.15 -18.67
C ALA A 151 0.24 19.04 -17.31
N LEU A 152 0.94 18.60 -16.27
CA LEU A 152 0.41 18.57 -14.90
C LEU A 152 0.17 19.99 -14.36
N GLU A 153 1.11 20.90 -14.56
CA GLU A 153 1.01 22.29 -14.14
C GLU A 153 -0.17 23.00 -14.83
N ASP A 154 -0.36 22.80 -16.13
CA ASP A 154 -1.48 23.39 -16.89
C ASP A 154 -2.84 22.85 -16.42
N CYS A 155 -2.91 21.55 -16.10
CA CYS A 155 -4.09 20.94 -15.49
C CYS A 155 -4.39 21.54 -14.11
N LEU A 156 -3.38 21.70 -13.26
CA LEU A 156 -3.50 22.32 -11.93
C LEU A 156 -3.91 23.79 -12.03
N ASP A 157 -3.30 24.54 -12.94
CA ASP A 157 -3.62 25.94 -13.22
C ASP A 157 -5.09 26.09 -13.63
N TRP A 158 -5.60 25.21 -14.50
CA TRP A 158 -7.02 25.18 -14.87
C TRP A 158 -7.90 24.83 -13.67
N LEU A 159 -7.59 23.77 -12.93
CA LEU A 159 -8.33 23.32 -11.74
C LEU A 159 -8.46 24.42 -10.69
N LEU A 160 -7.35 25.09 -10.35
CA LEU A 160 -7.28 26.13 -9.32
C LEU A 160 -7.99 27.44 -9.75
N LYS A 161 -8.16 27.67 -11.05
CA LYS A 161 -8.93 28.79 -11.62
C LYS A 161 -10.42 28.44 -11.84
N SER A 162 -10.76 27.15 -11.87
CA SER A 162 -12.12 26.65 -12.12
C SER A 162 -13.05 26.83 -10.91
N LYS A 163 -14.35 26.54 -11.11
CA LYS A 163 -15.34 26.45 -10.02
C LYS A 163 -15.11 25.26 -9.08
N TYR A 164 -14.28 24.29 -9.44
CA TYR A 164 -14.03 23.07 -8.67
C TYR A 164 -12.97 23.25 -7.57
N ARG A 165 -12.21 24.35 -7.58
CA ARG A 165 -11.12 24.63 -6.62
C ARG A 165 -11.50 24.38 -5.16
N ASN A 166 -12.70 24.79 -4.74
CA ASN A 166 -13.17 24.67 -3.35
C ASN A 166 -13.55 23.23 -2.95
N HIS A 167 -13.55 22.32 -3.93
CA HIS A 167 -13.81 20.90 -3.77
C HIS A 167 -12.55 20.06 -4.02
N LEU A 168 -11.47 20.63 -4.57
CA LEU A 168 -10.23 19.91 -4.85
C LEU A 168 -9.39 19.78 -3.58
N ALA A 169 -9.34 18.59 -3.00
CA ALA A 169 -8.61 18.27 -1.77
C ALA A 169 -7.19 17.78 -2.05
N GLY A 170 -6.93 17.21 -3.22
CA GLY A 170 -5.61 16.69 -3.54
C GLY A 170 -5.45 16.06 -4.92
N ILE A 171 -4.23 15.62 -5.19
CA ILE A 171 -3.86 14.84 -6.37
C ILE A 171 -3.15 13.57 -5.91
N HIS A 172 -3.71 12.43 -6.28
CA HIS A 172 -2.99 11.17 -6.25
C HIS A 172 -2.23 11.03 -7.57
N VAL A 173 -0.90 11.19 -7.54
CA VAL A 173 -0.08 11.05 -8.75
C VAL A 173 0.04 9.58 -9.11
N ALA A 174 -0.29 9.24 -10.35
CA ALA A 174 -0.32 7.87 -10.84
C ALA A 174 0.43 7.76 -12.17
N SER A 175 1.04 6.61 -12.47
CA SER A 175 1.70 6.34 -13.74
C SER A 175 1.99 4.83 -13.86
N GLY A 176 2.40 4.38 -15.04
CA GLY A 176 2.84 3.00 -15.25
C GLY A 176 1.71 1.97 -15.22
N PHE A 177 2.09 0.71 -15.07
CA PHE A 177 1.15 -0.41 -15.11
C PHE A 177 0.20 -0.34 -13.90
N THR A 178 -1.08 -0.56 -14.16
CA THR A 178 -2.24 -0.46 -13.25
C THR A 178 -2.44 0.88 -12.54
N GLU A 179 -1.82 1.97 -13.02
CA GLU A 179 -1.81 3.28 -12.34
C GLU A 179 -1.00 3.29 -11.03
N GLU A 180 -0.28 2.19 -10.74
CA GLU A 180 0.34 1.94 -9.43
C GLU A 180 1.86 2.14 -9.41
N TRP A 181 2.42 2.85 -10.40
CA TRP A 181 3.86 3.06 -10.58
C TRP A 181 4.66 1.76 -10.78
N PHE A 182 4.03 0.75 -11.37
CA PHE A 182 4.73 -0.42 -11.88
C PHE A 182 5.36 -0.14 -13.24
N TYR A 183 6.53 -0.71 -13.49
CA TYR A 183 7.01 -0.86 -14.87
C TYR A 183 6.09 -1.81 -15.65
N HIS A 184 5.76 -1.46 -16.89
CA HIS A 184 5.19 -2.42 -17.82
C HIS A 184 6.25 -3.47 -18.16
N PRO A 185 5.88 -4.76 -18.37
CA PRO A 185 6.85 -5.79 -18.75
C PRO A 185 7.73 -5.42 -19.96
N LYS A 186 7.16 -4.71 -20.94
CA LYS A 186 7.91 -4.21 -22.10
C LYS A 186 9.04 -3.23 -21.73
N GLN A 187 8.88 -2.42 -20.68
CA GLN A 187 9.88 -1.44 -20.25
C GLN A 187 11.08 -2.10 -19.53
N TYR A 188 11.02 -3.38 -19.19
CA TYR A 188 12.19 -4.12 -18.69
C TYR A 188 13.32 -4.14 -19.74
N GLN A 189 12.92 -4.11 -21.02
CA GLN A 189 13.79 -4.11 -22.19
C GLN A 189 14.05 -2.70 -22.74
N ASP A 190 13.79 -1.64 -21.99
CA ASP A 190 14.04 -0.27 -22.46
C ASP A 190 15.53 -0.05 -22.78
N LEU A 191 15.82 0.08 -24.08
CA LEU A 191 17.13 0.32 -24.68
C LEU A 191 17.43 1.81 -24.87
N ASN A 192 16.55 2.71 -24.43
CA ASN A 192 16.78 4.14 -24.60
C ASN A 192 18.11 4.55 -23.94
N PRO A 193 19.04 5.21 -24.68
CA PRO A 193 20.34 5.62 -24.16
C PRO A 193 20.28 6.49 -22.89
N VAL A 194 19.20 7.25 -22.68
CA VAL A 194 19.03 8.09 -21.49
C VAL A 194 18.97 7.24 -20.21
N ARG A 195 18.41 6.02 -20.29
CA ARG A 195 18.35 5.10 -19.16
C ARG A 195 19.74 4.60 -18.76
N LEU A 196 20.58 4.26 -19.75
CA LEU A 196 21.96 3.83 -19.50
C LEU A 196 22.81 4.98 -18.94
N GLN A 197 22.62 6.20 -19.45
CA GLN A 197 23.30 7.37 -18.94
C GLN A 197 22.92 7.66 -17.48
N ALA A 198 21.62 7.68 -17.17
CA ALA A 198 21.11 7.86 -15.81
C ALA A 198 21.63 6.80 -14.83
N PHE A 199 21.72 5.53 -15.26
CA PHE A 199 22.30 4.46 -14.45
C PHE A 199 23.77 4.71 -14.13
N ARG A 200 24.56 5.16 -15.11
CA ARG A 200 25.97 5.47 -14.90
C ARG A 200 26.16 6.66 -13.97
N ASP A 201 25.28 7.65 -14.03
CA ASP A 201 25.31 8.79 -13.12
C ASP A 201 24.92 8.36 -11.69
N TRP A 202 23.90 7.52 -11.54
CA TRP A 202 23.56 6.91 -10.25
C TRP A 202 24.72 6.09 -9.66
N LEU A 203 25.47 5.33 -10.48
CA LEU A 203 26.66 4.62 -10.02
C LEU A 203 27.77 5.56 -9.52
N LYS A 204 27.95 6.73 -10.16
CA LYS A 204 28.92 7.74 -9.71
C LYS A 204 28.55 8.27 -8.33
N GLU A 205 27.27 8.56 -8.11
CA GLU A 205 26.77 9.03 -6.82
C GLU A 205 26.93 7.97 -5.74
N LYS A 206 26.58 6.72 -6.04
CA LYS A 206 26.65 5.61 -5.09
C LYS A 206 28.08 5.25 -4.69
N TYR A 207 28.97 5.08 -5.66
CA TYR A 207 30.31 4.53 -5.41
C TYR A 207 31.40 5.58 -5.25
N THR A 208 31.20 6.80 -5.74
CA THR A 208 32.14 7.94 -5.73
C THR A 208 33.48 7.73 -6.44
N SER A 209 33.93 6.48 -6.65
CA SER A 209 35.18 6.15 -7.33
C SER A 209 35.06 4.86 -8.16
N VAL A 210 35.88 4.76 -9.21
CA VAL A 210 35.96 3.52 -10.01
C VAL A 210 36.50 2.35 -9.18
N LYS A 211 37.36 2.61 -8.19
CA LYS A 211 37.94 1.56 -7.33
C LYS A 211 36.88 0.85 -6.49
N SER A 212 35.98 1.60 -5.87
CA SER A 212 34.86 1.06 -5.08
C SER A 212 33.83 0.36 -5.97
N LEU A 213 33.54 0.88 -7.17
CA LEU A 213 32.68 0.18 -8.13
C LEU A 213 33.29 -1.19 -8.52
N ARG A 214 34.58 -1.23 -8.88
CA ARG A 214 35.28 -2.47 -9.24
C ARG A 214 35.29 -3.48 -8.09
N ALA A 215 35.50 -3.01 -6.87
CA ALA A 215 35.47 -3.84 -5.68
C ALA A 215 34.07 -4.41 -5.42
N ALA A 216 33.03 -3.57 -5.52
CA ALA A 216 31.65 -3.99 -5.27
C ALA A 216 31.12 -4.97 -6.34
N TRP A 217 31.47 -4.76 -7.61
CA TRP A 217 31.02 -5.62 -8.71
C TRP A 217 31.95 -6.80 -8.97
N ASN A 218 33.07 -6.90 -8.24
CA ASN A 218 34.15 -7.87 -8.48
C ASN A 218 34.57 -7.93 -9.97
N LYS A 219 34.62 -6.76 -10.63
CA LYS A 219 34.93 -6.63 -12.07
C LYS A 219 36.10 -5.68 -12.27
N PRO A 220 37.33 -6.15 -12.53
CA PRO A 220 38.53 -5.29 -12.52
C PRO A 220 38.55 -4.23 -13.64
N ASN A 221 37.81 -4.46 -14.72
CA ASN A 221 37.80 -3.58 -15.90
C ASN A 221 36.58 -2.64 -15.97
N VAL A 222 35.64 -2.72 -15.02
CA VAL A 222 34.48 -1.81 -15.01
C VAL A 222 34.92 -0.40 -14.64
N THR A 223 34.27 0.58 -15.23
CA THR A 223 34.41 2.02 -15.02
C THR A 223 33.00 2.62 -15.13
N PHE A 224 32.81 3.86 -14.67
CA PHE A 224 31.53 4.54 -14.88
C PHE A 224 31.17 4.70 -16.36
N ALA A 225 32.16 4.80 -17.25
CA ALA A 225 31.94 5.00 -18.68
C ALA A 225 31.52 3.72 -19.43
N ASN A 226 31.96 2.54 -18.98
CA ASN A 226 31.67 1.26 -19.64
C ASN A 226 30.70 0.36 -18.86
N ALA A 227 30.28 0.76 -17.65
CA ALA A 227 29.24 0.05 -16.90
C ALA A 227 27.96 -0.07 -17.74
N GLN A 228 27.30 -1.23 -17.61
CA GLN A 228 26.06 -1.57 -18.29
C GLN A 228 25.01 -1.97 -17.25
N LEU A 229 23.76 -1.67 -17.56
CA LEU A 229 22.63 -2.27 -16.86
C LEU A 229 22.66 -3.78 -17.10
N THR A 230 22.27 -4.54 -16.08
CA THR A 230 22.11 -5.97 -16.28
C THR A 230 20.78 -6.26 -16.97
N ASN A 231 20.71 -7.31 -17.80
CA ASN A 231 19.45 -7.73 -18.38
C ASN A 231 18.56 -8.31 -17.27
N ILE A 232 17.40 -7.71 -17.04
CA ILE A 232 16.45 -8.15 -16.01
C ILE A 232 15.20 -8.81 -16.62
N ASP A 233 15.15 -9.00 -17.94
CA ASP A 233 14.06 -9.69 -18.62
C ASP A 233 14.46 -11.09 -19.12
N GLU A 234 15.52 -11.65 -18.52
CA GLU A 234 16.01 -12.99 -18.83
C GLU A 234 15.01 -14.05 -18.37
N ALA A 235 14.96 -15.19 -19.07
CA ALA A 235 14.18 -16.34 -18.61
C ALA A 235 14.71 -16.87 -17.26
N VAL A 236 13.83 -17.46 -16.47
CA VAL A 236 14.24 -18.11 -15.21
C VAL A 236 14.77 -19.50 -15.52
N ASP A 237 16.09 -19.62 -15.61
CA ASP A 237 16.77 -20.88 -15.87
C ASP A 237 17.16 -21.62 -14.58
N GLU A 238 17.19 -20.91 -13.44
CA GLU A 238 17.56 -21.45 -12.13
C GLU A 238 16.71 -20.81 -11.02
N VAL A 239 16.29 -21.60 -10.03
CA VAL A 239 15.61 -21.12 -8.82
C VAL A 239 16.60 -21.09 -7.66
N SER A 240 17.37 -20.01 -7.56
CA SER A 240 18.35 -19.78 -6.50
C SER A 240 18.44 -18.32 -6.09
N TRP A 241 19.10 -18.07 -4.96
CA TRP A 241 19.42 -16.71 -4.52
C TRP A 241 20.66 -16.20 -5.25
N ARG A 242 20.76 -14.88 -5.39
CA ARG A 242 21.91 -14.18 -5.95
C ARG A 242 23.10 -14.22 -5.01
N ASP A 243 24.27 -14.34 -5.62
CA ASP A 243 25.54 -14.32 -4.91
C ASP A 243 25.98 -12.85 -4.69
N PRO A 244 26.08 -12.35 -3.44
CA PRO A 244 26.49 -10.98 -3.17
C PRO A 244 27.83 -10.61 -3.81
N ASP A 245 28.77 -11.54 -3.92
CA ASP A 245 30.13 -11.25 -4.40
C ASP A 245 30.18 -11.13 -5.93
N ASN A 246 29.21 -11.74 -6.64
CA ASN A 246 29.23 -11.85 -8.10
C ASN A 246 28.05 -11.18 -8.80
N ASP A 247 26.90 -11.01 -8.12
CA ASP A 247 25.65 -10.51 -8.67
C ASP A 247 25.32 -9.06 -8.24
N THR A 248 26.25 -8.33 -7.61
CA THR A 248 26.00 -6.94 -7.14
C THR A 248 25.52 -6.01 -8.28
N ASN A 249 25.95 -6.24 -9.53
CA ASN A 249 25.45 -5.49 -10.69
C ASN A 249 23.95 -5.68 -10.95
N TYR A 250 23.39 -6.87 -10.67
CA TYR A 250 21.94 -7.08 -10.73
C TYR A 250 21.23 -6.31 -9.62
N ILE A 251 21.74 -6.42 -8.38
CA ILE A 251 21.17 -5.71 -7.22
C ILE A 251 21.15 -4.20 -7.47
N ASP A 252 22.24 -3.65 -7.99
CA ASP A 252 22.31 -2.23 -8.35
C ASP A 252 21.40 -1.85 -9.51
N THR A 253 21.22 -2.74 -10.50
CA THR A 253 20.25 -2.52 -11.56
C THR A 253 18.83 -2.40 -10.99
N TYR A 254 18.45 -3.27 -10.04
CA TYR A 254 17.16 -3.19 -9.37
C TYR A 254 17.02 -1.95 -8.49
N ARG A 255 18.05 -1.61 -7.70
CA ARG A 255 18.07 -0.37 -6.88
C ARG A 255 17.87 0.86 -7.74
N PHE A 256 18.67 1.03 -8.79
CA PHE A 256 18.48 2.13 -9.75
C PHE A 256 17.05 2.13 -10.32
N HIS A 257 16.58 0.97 -10.78
CA HIS A 257 15.25 0.82 -11.38
C HIS A 257 14.12 1.23 -10.44
N THR A 258 14.18 0.84 -9.16
CA THR A 258 13.19 1.20 -8.15
C THR A 258 13.33 2.65 -7.68
N GLU A 259 14.55 3.17 -7.56
CA GLU A 259 14.80 4.54 -7.12
C GLU A 259 14.34 5.57 -8.17
N VAL A 260 14.52 5.28 -9.47
CA VAL A 260 13.95 6.09 -10.55
C VAL A 260 12.44 6.27 -10.37
N MET A 261 11.74 5.21 -9.96
CA MET A 261 10.30 5.26 -9.72
C MET A 261 9.95 6.15 -8.52
N ALA A 262 10.61 5.93 -7.39
CA ALA A 262 10.44 6.74 -6.18
C ALA A 262 10.74 8.24 -6.44
N ASP A 263 11.79 8.53 -7.23
CA ASP A 263 12.19 9.90 -7.56
C ASP A 263 11.16 10.60 -8.47
N ASN A 264 10.56 9.88 -9.42
CA ASN A 264 9.47 10.40 -10.23
C ASN A 264 8.25 10.73 -9.38
N ILE A 265 7.85 9.83 -8.47
CA ILE A 265 6.72 10.07 -7.54
C ILE A 265 6.99 11.32 -6.71
N ALA A 266 8.16 11.40 -6.06
CA ALA A 266 8.54 12.54 -5.22
C ALA A 266 8.57 13.85 -6.03
N TYR A 267 9.06 13.81 -7.26
CA TYR A 267 9.09 14.96 -8.16
C TYR A 267 7.68 15.46 -8.50
N PHE A 268 6.75 14.60 -8.94
CA PHE A 268 5.41 15.06 -9.30
C PHE A 268 4.59 15.48 -8.06
N CYS A 269 4.81 14.85 -6.90
CA CYS A 269 4.25 15.33 -5.64
C CYS A 269 4.75 16.75 -5.32
N LYS A 270 6.04 17.02 -5.52
CA LYS A 270 6.62 18.36 -5.34
C LYS A 270 5.95 19.38 -6.24
N VAL A 271 5.76 19.06 -7.52
CA VAL A 271 5.08 19.95 -8.49
C VAL A 271 3.67 20.32 -8.01
N VAL A 272 2.88 19.33 -7.56
CA VAL A 272 1.53 19.60 -7.01
C VAL A 272 1.61 20.51 -5.79
N LYS A 273 2.54 20.26 -4.87
CA LYS A 273 2.71 21.09 -3.65
C LYS A 273 3.10 22.53 -4.01
N GLU A 274 4.07 22.72 -4.89
CA GLU A 274 4.51 24.06 -5.31
C GLU A 274 3.39 24.82 -6.04
N LYS A 275 2.64 24.15 -6.94
CA LYS A 275 1.54 24.79 -7.67
C LYS A 275 0.32 25.14 -6.82
N SER A 276 0.14 24.45 -5.71
CA SER A 276 -0.99 24.67 -4.81
C SER A 276 -0.63 25.45 -3.54
N ASP A 277 0.58 26.00 -3.44
CA ASP A 277 1.10 26.62 -2.21
C ASP A 277 0.97 25.69 -0.98
N GLY A 278 1.10 24.38 -1.20
CA GLY A 278 0.97 23.34 -0.20
C GLY A 278 -0.47 23.02 0.24
N TYR A 279 -1.49 23.60 -0.40
CA TYR A 279 -2.89 23.39 -0.01
C TYR A 279 -3.49 22.06 -0.46
N LEU A 280 -2.94 21.44 -1.51
CA LEU A 280 -3.41 20.15 -1.98
C LEU A 280 -2.65 19.01 -1.32
N LEU A 281 -3.39 17.97 -0.95
CA LEU A 281 -2.84 16.68 -0.54
C LEU A 281 -2.16 16.01 -1.75
N THR A 282 -1.06 15.30 -1.50
CA THR A 282 -0.36 14.47 -2.49
C THR A 282 -0.19 13.05 -1.99
N GLY A 283 -0.42 12.09 -2.87
CA GLY A 283 -0.16 10.70 -2.58
C GLY A 283 0.08 9.86 -3.82
N ALA A 284 0.47 8.62 -3.59
CA ALA A 284 0.77 7.67 -4.66
C ALA A 284 0.57 6.23 -4.18
N PHE A 285 0.46 5.32 -5.14
CA PHE A 285 0.69 3.89 -4.93
C PHE A 285 2.19 3.60 -5.01
N TYR A 286 2.76 2.97 -3.98
CA TYR A 286 4.17 2.55 -4.02
C TYR A 286 4.54 1.62 -2.86
N GLY A 287 5.67 0.91 -2.99
CA GLY A 287 6.33 0.26 -1.85
C GLY A 287 5.77 -1.11 -1.47
N TYR A 288 5.28 -1.88 -2.45
CA TYR A 288 4.53 -3.13 -2.24
C TYR A 288 5.40 -4.35 -1.90
N HIS A 289 6.52 -4.15 -1.20
CA HIS A 289 7.51 -5.18 -0.89
C HIS A 289 6.94 -6.37 -0.09
N TYR A 290 5.78 -6.22 0.57
CA TYR A 290 5.15 -7.30 1.34
C TYR A 290 4.25 -8.22 0.50
N PHE A 291 4.06 -7.91 -0.79
CA PHE A 291 3.21 -8.69 -1.70
C PHE A 291 3.81 -8.86 -3.11
N VAL A 292 4.38 -7.79 -3.67
CA VAL A 292 5.00 -7.82 -4.99
C VAL A 292 6.42 -8.37 -4.85
N THR A 293 6.57 -9.65 -5.17
CA THR A 293 7.83 -10.37 -5.02
C THR A 293 8.72 -10.31 -6.26
N ASP A 294 8.19 -9.83 -7.39
CA ASP A 294 8.98 -9.63 -8.62
C ASP A 294 9.70 -8.26 -8.58
N PRO A 295 11.05 -8.23 -8.51
CA PRO A 295 11.80 -6.99 -8.34
C PRO A 295 11.73 -6.07 -9.58
N ARG A 296 11.41 -6.63 -10.76
CA ARG A 296 11.28 -5.91 -12.03
C ARG A 296 10.08 -4.96 -12.03
N ARG A 297 9.20 -5.07 -11.03
CA ARG A 297 8.03 -4.21 -10.86
C ARG A 297 8.40 -2.82 -10.35
N GLY A 298 9.54 -2.65 -9.68
CA GLY A 298 10.08 -1.32 -9.30
C GLY A 298 9.61 -0.74 -7.95
N HIS A 299 9.23 -1.60 -6.98
CA HIS A 299 8.57 -1.19 -5.71
C HIS A 299 9.45 -1.29 -4.44
N GLY A 300 10.76 -1.46 -4.56
CA GLY A 300 11.70 -1.68 -3.44
C GLY A 300 12.48 -0.45 -2.96
N ALA A 301 11.92 0.76 -3.07
CA ALA A 301 12.56 2.01 -2.58
C ALA A 301 11.62 2.86 -1.71
N LEU A 302 10.72 2.21 -0.95
CA LEU A 302 9.78 2.85 -0.05
C LEU A 302 10.50 3.70 1.00
N SER A 303 11.61 3.23 1.60
CA SER A 303 12.36 4.02 2.59
C SER A 303 12.88 5.35 2.03
N LYS A 304 13.29 5.36 0.76
CA LYS A 304 13.69 6.61 0.06
C LYS A 304 12.49 7.54 -0.08
N LEU A 305 11.37 7.02 -0.58
CA LEU A 305 10.17 7.82 -0.82
C LEU A 305 9.55 8.40 0.47
N LEU A 306 9.56 7.64 1.57
CA LEU A 306 9.03 8.08 2.86
C LEU A 306 9.72 9.34 3.42
N LYS A 307 10.97 9.60 3.03
CA LYS A 307 11.73 10.81 3.40
C LYS A 307 11.30 12.05 2.62
N SER A 308 10.51 11.91 1.56
CA SER A 308 10.05 13.05 0.77
C SER A 308 9.12 13.93 1.61
N PRO A 309 9.40 15.24 1.76
CA PRO A 309 8.50 16.16 2.46
C PRO A 309 7.25 16.48 1.63
N TYR A 310 7.27 16.17 0.33
CA TYR A 310 6.20 16.51 -0.60
C TYR A 310 5.14 15.42 -0.73
N LEU A 311 5.32 14.27 -0.09
CA LEU A 311 4.36 13.17 -0.08
C LEU A 311 3.60 13.18 1.25
N ASP A 312 2.27 13.17 1.24
CA ASP A 312 1.47 13.15 2.47
C ASP A 312 0.98 11.75 2.83
N TYR A 313 0.66 10.94 1.81
CA TYR A 313 0.10 9.60 2.01
C TYR A 313 0.54 8.60 0.93
N LEU A 314 0.43 7.32 1.28
CA LEU A 314 0.58 6.20 0.36
C LEU A 314 -0.67 5.33 0.39
N SER A 315 -0.84 4.55 -0.68
CA SER A 315 -1.92 3.57 -0.78
C SER A 315 -1.43 2.25 -1.33
N SER A 316 -2.20 1.19 -1.07
CA SER A 316 -2.23 -0.03 -1.86
C SER A 316 -3.60 -0.70 -1.72
N PRO A 317 -3.97 -1.59 -2.64
CA PRO A 317 -4.97 -2.61 -2.37
C PRO A 317 -4.54 -3.47 -1.18
N ASN A 318 -5.49 -4.16 -0.54
CA ASN A 318 -5.11 -5.26 0.37
C ASN A 318 -4.57 -6.45 -0.43
N VAL A 319 -3.70 -7.29 0.15
CA VAL A 319 -3.16 -8.48 -0.53
C VAL A 319 -4.25 -9.33 -1.19
N TYR A 320 -3.98 -9.88 -2.36
CA TYR A 320 -5.01 -10.49 -3.21
C TYR A 320 -5.43 -11.93 -2.84
N ASN A 321 -4.87 -12.53 -1.78
CA ASN A 321 -5.40 -13.80 -1.24
C ASN A 321 -6.68 -13.55 -0.42
N ARG A 322 -7.73 -13.07 -1.09
CA ARG A 322 -8.94 -12.52 -0.47
C ARG A 322 -10.03 -13.55 -0.22
N VAL A 323 -9.63 -14.74 0.22
CA VAL A 323 -10.56 -15.77 0.63
C VAL A 323 -11.09 -15.48 2.04
N VAL A 324 -12.26 -16.03 2.35
CA VAL A 324 -12.88 -15.92 3.69
C VAL A 324 -11.99 -16.66 4.70
N GLY A 325 -11.77 -16.06 5.87
CA GLY A 325 -10.90 -16.64 6.91
C GLY A 325 -9.40 -16.34 6.77
N GLU A 326 -8.98 -15.67 5.70
CA GLU A 326 -7.63 -15.11 5.61
C GLU A 326 -7.61 -13.64 6.00
N ASP A 327 -6.48 -13.23 6.55
CA ASP A 327 -6.19 -11.82 6.76
C ASP A 327 -5.83 -11.13 5.43
N TRP A 328 -6.21 -9.86 5.31
CA TRP A 328 -5.97 -9.04 4.13
C TRP A 328 -5.08 -7.84 4.49
N PRO A 329 -3.79 -8.05 4.81
CA PRO A 329 -2.88 -6.96 5.13
C PRO A 329 -2.66 -5.99 3.96
N ALA A 330 -2.21 -4.79 4.31
CA ALA A 330 -1.58 -3.87 3.39
C ALA A 330 -0.38 -4.53 2.70
N MET A 331 -0.05 -4.10 1.49
CA MET A 331 1.10 -4.62 0.74
C MET A 331 2.45 -4.03 1.19
N ALA A 332 2.46 -3.22 2.24
CA ALA A 332 3.63 -2.51 2.74
C ALA A 332 3.71 -2.54 4.28
N ALA A 333 4.92 -2.31 4.80
CA ALA A 333 5.21 -2.04 6.20
C ALA A 333 4.60 -0.69 6.67
N ILE A 334 3.30 -0.72 7.00
CA ILE A 334 2.54 0.49 7.36
C ILE A 334 3.08 1.20 8.61
N ASN A 335 3.74 0.49 9.54
CA ASN A 335 4.28 1.15 10.72
C ASN A 335 5.49 2.03 10.35
N SER A 336 6.25 1.67 9.32
CA SER A 336 7.26 2.56 8.72
C SER A 336 6.60 3.77 8.05
N VAL A 337 5.52 3.56 7.29
CA VAL A 337 4.76 4.67 6.68
C VAL A 337 4.33 5.68 7.75
N HIS A 338 3.72 5.20 8.83
CA HIS A 338 3.30 6.03 9.94
C HIS A 338 4.48 6.71 10.64
N LYS A 339 5.57 5.97 10.92
CA LYS A 339 6.77 6.52 11.57
C LYS A 339 7.35 7.74 10.83
N HIS A 340 7.24 7.77 9.51
CA HIS A 340 7.68 8.87 8.65
C HIS A 340 6.61 9.96 8.46
N GLY A 341 5.57 9.97 9.30
CA GLY A 341 4.52 10.98 9.32
C GLY A 341 3.52 10.87 8.16
N LYS A 342 3.53 9.76 7.42
CA LYS A 342 2.69 9.60 6.22
C LYS A 342 1.42 8.83 6.55
N LEU A 343 0.29 9.27 6.01
CA LEU A 343 -0.96 8.54 6.15
C LEU A 343 -0.95 7.31 5.23
N TRP A 344 -1.51 6.20 5.69
CA TRP A 344 -1.80 5.05 4.84
C TRP A 344 -3.29 5.03 4.49
N LEU A 345 -3.61 4.90 3.21
CA LEU A 345 -4.99 4.76 2.71
C LEU A 345 -5.12 3.42 1.99
N ALA A 346 -5.84 2.46 2.58
CA ALA A 346 -6.12 1.19 1.92
C ALA A 346 -7.13 1.37 0.77
N GLU A 347 -6.81 0.82 -0.40
CA GLU A 347 -7.78 0.65 -1.48
C GLU A 347 -8.62 -0.60 -1.18
N ASN A 348 -9.84 -0.40 -0.68
CA ASN A 348 -10.74 -1.48 -0.28
C ASN A 348 -11.67 -1.86 -1.43
N ASP A 349 -11.14 -2.50 -2.46
CA ASP A 349 -11.92 -3.09 -3.56
C ASP A 349 -12.56 -4.42 -3.15
N THR A 350 -13.38 -4.36 -2.11
CA THR A 350 -14.04 -5.53 -1.54
C THR A 350 -15.16 -5.98 -2.48
N ARG A 351 -14.99 -7.14 -3.11
CA ARG A 351 -16.08 -7.75 -3.87
C ARG A 351 -17.18 -8.20 -2.90
N THR A 352 -18.42 -7.86 -3.22
CA THR A 352 -19.64 -8.19 -2.46
C THR A 352 -20.60 -9.04 -3.30
N SER A 353 -21.71 -9.48 -2.73
CA SER A 353 -22.82 -10.13 -3.45
C SER A 353 -23.52 -9.22 -4.46
N LYS A 354 -23.20 -7.91 -4.48
CA LYS A 354 -23.67 -6.93 -5.47
C LYS A 354 -22.65 -6.66 -6.57
N THR A 355 -21.47 -7.28 -6.51
CA THR A 355 -20.39 -7.10 -7.50
C THR A 355 -20.91 -7.37 -8.91
N THR A 356 -20.92 -6.33 -9.73
CA THR A 356 -21.11 -6.41 -11.17
C THR A 356 -19.76 -6.61 -11.86
N LEU A 357 -19.76 -7.17 -13.07
CA LEU A 357 -18.54 -7.30 -13.87
C LEU A 357 -18.39 -6.10 -14.80
N LEU A 358 -17.15 -5.82 -15.23
CA LEU A 358 -16.86 -4.69 -16.12
C LEU A 358 -17.68 -4.76 -17.42
N LYS A 359 -17.84 -5.96 -17.99
CA LYS A 359 -18.65 -6.18 -19.21
C LYS A 359 -20.13 -5.83 -19.05
N ASP A 360 -20.65 -5.86 -17.82
CA ASP A 360 -22.05 -5.56 -17.52
C ASP A 360 -22.27 -4.06 -17.34
N GLN A 361 -21.20 -3.33 -16.98
CA GLN A 361 -21.23 -1.88 -16.72
C GLN A 361 -20.74 -1.05 -17.91
N SER A 362 -19.92 -1.62 -18.79
CA SER A 362 -19.40 -0.90 -19.95
C SER A 362 -19.15 -1.80 -21.15
N ARG A 363 -19.38 -1.25 -22.34
CA ARG A 363 -19.07 -1.88 -23.63
C ARG A 363 -17.81 -1.26 -24.22
N GLY A 364 -16.84 -2.11 -24.57
CA GLY A 364 -15.64 -1.69 -25.32
C GLY A 364 -14.44 -1.23 -24.48
N ILE A 365 -14.56 -1.17 -23.15
CA ILE A 365 -13.39 -0.88 -22.28
C ILE A 365 -12.44 -2.08 -22.19
N ALA A 366 -12.96 -3.30 -22.02
CA ALA A 366 -12.13 -4.50 -21.95
C ALA A 366 -12.51 -5.50 -23.06
N PRO A 367 -11.53 -6.26 -23.60
CA PRO A 367 -11.81 -7.37 -24.50
C PRO A 367 -12.66 -8.46 -23.82
N PRO A 368 -13.48 -9.22 -24.57
CA PRO A 368 -14.25 -10.34 -24.02
C PRO A 368 -13.37 -11.37 -23.31
N GLY A 369 -13.84 -11.90 -22.19
CA GLY A 369 -13.14 -12.89 -21.36
C GLY A 369 -12.18 -12.28 -20.33
N GLN A 370 -11.97 -10.96 -20.34
CA GLN A 370 -11.15 -10.26 -19.36
C GLN A 370 -12.02 -9.75 -18.20
N TYR A 371 -11.52 -9.87 -16.96
CA TYR A 371 -12.21 -9.39 -15.75
C TYR A 371 -13.55 -10.11 -15.44
N GLU A 372 -13.70 -11.39 -15.84
CA GLU A 372 -14.99 -12.11 -15.73
C GLU A 372 -15.00 -13.28 -14.72
N GLY A 373 -13.88 -13.60 -14.07
CA GLY A 373 -13.78 -14.78 -13.20
C GLY A 373 -12.76 -14.67 -12.08
N GLY A 374 -12.70 -15.67 -11.21
CA GLY A 374 -11.74 -15.73 -10.10
C GLY A 374 -11.89 -14.56 -9.13
N VAL A 375 -10.83 -13.78 -8.94
CA VAL A 375 -10.77 -12.63 -8.02
C VAL A 375 -11.78 -11.51 -8.33
N TRP A 376 -12.37 -11.51 -9.53
CA TRP A 376 -13.37 -10.54 -9.95
C TRP A 376 -14.79 -10.87 -9.47
N LEU A 377 -15.00 -12.07 -8.90
CA LEU A 377 -16.29 -12.50 -8.37
C LEU A 377 -16.39 -12.19 -6.88
N GLY A 378 -17.55 -11.65 -6.48
CA GLY A 378 -17.89 -11.50 -5.07
C GLY A 378 -18.46 -12.75 -4.43
N PRO A 379 -18.54 -12.79 -3.08
CA PRO A 379 -19.21 -13.87 -2.38
C PRO A 379 -20.70 -13.91 -2.75
N LYS A 380 -21.29 -15.11 -2.82
CA LYS A 380 -22.73 -15.27 -3.08
C LYS A 380 -23.60 -14.79 -1.92
N SER A 381 -23.05 -14.77 -0.71
CA SER A 381 -23.78 -14.46 0.52
C SER A 381 -23.70 -12.97 0.85
N HIS A 382 -24.88 -12.36 1.00
CA HIS A 382 -25.02 -10.99 1.50
C HIS A 382 -24.36 -10.80 2.87
N LYS A 383 -24.65 -11.70 3.81
CA LYS A 383 -24.06 -11.69 5.16
C LYS A 383 -22.53 -11.76 5.13
N THR A 384 -21.96 -12.58 4.24
CA THR A 384 -20.51 -12.66 4.07
C THR A 384 -19.94 -11.34 3.54
N SER A 385 -20.65 -10.66 2.64
CA SER A 385 -20.24 -9.34 2.15
C SER A 385 -20.17 -8.31 3.29
N VAL A 386 -21.22 -8.24 4.11
CA VAL A 386 -21.27 -7.36 5.29
C VAL A 386 -20.14 -7.68 6.26
N ALA A 387 -19.88 -8.97 6.53
CA ALA A 387 -18.78 -9.39 7.39
C ALA A 387 -17.40 -8.99 6.86
N LEU A 388 -17.17 -9.08 5.54
CA LEU A 388 -15.91 -8.68 4.91
C LEU A 388 -15.71 -7.15 4.93
N LEU A 389 -16.78 -6.38 4.72
CA LEU A 389 -16.73 -4.92 4.89
C LEU A 389 -16.39 -4.54 6.33
N TRP A 390 -17.03 -5.19 7.32
CA TRP A 390 -16.69 -5.01 8.73
C TRP A 390 -15.26 -5.41 9.06
N LYS A 391 -14.73 -6.44 8.41
CA LYS A 391 -13.33 -6.87 8.59
C LYS A 391 -12.37 -5.76 8.15
N ASN A 392 -12.62 -5.13 7.00
CA ASN A 392 -11.81 -4.02 6.51
C ASN A 392 -11.96 -2.76 7.37
N ALA A 393 -13.18 -2.43 7.78
CA ALA A 393 -13.46 -1.33 8.71
C ALA A 393 -12.71 -1.52 10.05
N ALA A 394 -12.82 -2.72 10.64
CA ALA A 394 -12.16 -3.07 11.88
C ALA A 394 -10.64 -2.93 11.80
N ARG A 395 -10.04 -3.38 10.70
CA ARG A 395 -8.60 -3.28 10.49
C ARG A 395 -8.15 -1.83 10.41
N MET A 396 -8.84 -1.00 9.60
CA MET A 396 -8.59 0.44 9.51
C MET A 396 -8.69 1.13 10.88
N LEU A 397 -9.73 0.85 11.65
CA LEU A 397 -9.96 1.44 12.97
C LEU A 397 -8.92 0.99 14.01
N ALA A 398 -8.60 -0.31 14.08
CA ALA A 398 -7.68 -0.85 15.07
C ALA A 398 -6.23 -0.43 14.81
N TYR A 399 -5.81 -0.37 13.56
CA TYR A 399 -4.42 -0.06 13.19
C TYR A 399 -4.24 1.45 12.95
N GLY A 400 -5.36 2.18 12.82
CA GLY A 400 -5.46 3.61 12.65
C GLY A 400 -4.85 4.05 11.34
N TYR A 401 -5.46 3.62 10.27
CA TYR A 401 -5.18 4.12 8.94
C TYR A 401 -6.51 4.31 8.21
N GLY A 402 -6.48 5.03 7.08
CA GLY A 402 -7.67 5.30 6.30
C GLY A 402 -7.84 4.38 5.10
N GLY A 403 -8.72 4.75 4.21
CA GLY A 403 -8.87 4.04 2.95
C GLY A 403 -10.01 4.58 2.13
N TRP A 404 -10.08 4.15 0.87
CA TRP A 404 -11.26 4.35 0.06
C TRP A 404 -12.00 3.05 -0.14
N TRP A 405 -13.32 3.11 0.02
CA TRP A 405 -14.23 2.07 -0.41
C TRP A 405 -14.26 2.08 -1.93
N PHE A 406 -13.57 1.12 -2.54
CA PHE A 406 -13.40 1.08 -3.97
C PHE A 406 -14.51 0.26 -4.62
N ASP A 407 -15.55 0.97 -5.03
CA ASP A 407 -16.66 0.44 -5.80
C ASP A 407 -16.27 0.47 -7.29
N MET A 408 -15.47 -0.50 -7.70
CA MET A 408 -14.67 -0.38 -8.92
C MET A 408 -15.50 -0.01 -10.16
N TRP A 409 -16.68 -0.62 -10.34
CA TRP A 409 -17.56 -0.39 -11.47
C TRP A 409 -18.91 0.27 -11.12
N GLY A 410 -19.13 0.63 -9.86
CA GLY A 410 -20.41 1.20 -9.39
C GLY A 410 -21.39 0.14 -8.89
N GLY A 411 -22.03 0.45 -7.76
CA GLY A 411 -23.12 -0.32 -7.17
C GLY A 411 -22.71 -1.49 -6.28
N TRP A 412 -21.41 -1.73 -6.06
CA TRP A 412 -20.95 -2.88 -5.24
C TRP A 412 -21.35 -2.76 -3.77
N PHE A 413 -21.63 -1.57 -3.29
CA PHE A 413 -22.07 -1.32 -1.91
C PHE A 413 -23.53 -0.87 -1.81
N SER A 414 -24.27 -0.83 -2.92
CA SER A 414 -25.68 -0.37 -2.98
C SER A 414 -26.62 -1.42 -2.36
N ASP A 415 -26.56 -1.47 -1.03
CA ASP A 415 -27.41 -2.24 -0.15
C ASP A 415 -27.45 -1.54 1.23
N PRO A 416 -28.64 -1.37 1.86
CA PRO A 416 -28.74 -0.66 3.13
C PRO A 416 -27.83 -1.17 4.25
N GLU A 417 -27.62 -2.49 4.36
CA GLU A 417 -26.79 -3.07 5.42
C GLU A 417 -25.30 -2.86 5.12
N MET A 418 -24.91 -2.91 3.84
CA MET A 418 -23.53 -2.60 3.43
C MET A 418 -23.20 -1.11 3.59
N LEU A 419 -24.11 -0.21 3.18
CA LEU A 419 -23.97 1.23 3.37
C LEU A 419 -23.90 1.60 4.85
N GLN A 420 -24.62 0.89 5.72
CA GLN A 420 -24.51 1.07 7.16
C GLN A 420 -23.09 0.77 7.67
N VAL A 421 -22.36 -0.18 7.07
CA VAL A 421 -20.95 -0.41 7.45
C VAL A 421 -20.10 0.83 7.18
N LEU A 422 -20.28 1.45 6.01
CA LEU A 422 -19.56 2.67 5.61
C LEU A 422 -19.89 3.83 6.56
N GLU A 423 -21.18 4.06 6.81
CA GLU A 423 -21.69 5.09 7.74
C GLU A 423 -21.10 4.93 9.14
N LYS A 424 -21.21 3.72 9.70
CA LYS A 424 -20.73 3.44 11.04
C LYS A 424 -19.22 3.49 11.14
N THR A 425 -18.48 3.12 10.11
CA THR A 425 -17.01 3.25 10.11
C THR A 425 -16.58 4.70 10.30
N GLN A 426 -17.22 5.63 9.59
CA GLN A 426 -16.94 7.06 9.72
C GLN A 426 -17.37 7.59 11.09
N LYS A 427 -18.58 7.25 11.54
CA LYS A 427 -19.10 7.64 12.86
C LYS A 427 -18.22 7.11 13.99
N PHE A 428 -17.76 5.87 13.91
CA PHE A 428 -16.88 5.26 14.90
C PHE A 428 -15.53 5.96 14.98
N HIS A 429 -14.95 6.39 13.85
CA HIS A 429 -13.72 7.18 13.88
C HIS A 429 -13.91 8.55 14.54
N GLN A 430 -15.06 9.21 14.31
CA GLN A 430 -15.38 10.51 14.89
C GLN A 430 -15.69 10.41 16.39
N ASP A 431 -16.59 9.51 16.77
CA ASP A 431 -17.08 9.35 18.14
C ASP A 431 -16.03 8.73 19.06
N PHE A 432 -15.14 7.89 18.51
CA PHE A 432 -14.08 7.20 19.25
C PHE A 432 -12.70 7.59 18.70
N PRO A 433 -12.22 8.81 18.98
CA PRO A 433 -10.92 9.25 18.52
C PRO A 433 -9.84 8.26 18.95
N SER A 434 -8.97 7.95 17.99
CA SER A 434 -7.90 6.98 18.19
C SER A 434 -7.03 7.39 19.38
N LYS A 435 -7.04 6.59 20.44
CA LYS A 435 -6.00 6.57 21.47
C LYS A 435 -5.35 5.22 21.39
N ASN A 436 -4.02 5.11 21.45
CA ASN A 436 -3.31 3.83 21.45
C ASN A 436 -2.80 3.50 22.86
N PRO A 437 -3.59 2.83 23.72
CA PRO A 437 -3.16 2.56 25.08
C PRO A 437 -1.96 1.63 25.09
N GLU A 438 -1.00 1.89 25.99
CA GLU A 438 0.18 1.02 26.17
C GLU A 438 -0.18 -0.46 26.33
N LYS A 439 -1.24 -0.75 27.10
CA LYS A 439 -1.72 -2.12 27.36
C LYS A 439 -2.19 -2.86 26.09
N MET A 440 -2.54 -2.16 25.01
CA MET A 440 -3.03 -2.75 23.76
C MET A 440 -1.97 -2.85 22.67
N LYS A 441 -0.74 -2.37 22.92
CA LYS A 441 0.32 -2.42 21.94
C LYS A 441 0.73 -3.88 21.65
N PRO A 442 1.10 -4.20 20.40
CA PRO A 442 1.48 -5.56 20.02
C PRO A 442 2.77 -6.00 20.71
N GLY A 443 2.80 -7.28 21.11
CA GLY A 443 3.99 -7.94 21.65
C GLY A 443 4.94 -8.49 20.58
N VAL A 444 4.55 -8.40 19.31
CA VAL A 444 5.28 -8.96 18.16
C VAL A 444 5.70 -7.83 17.22
N LEU A 445 6.97 -7.83 16.85
CA LEU A 445 7.53 -6.96 15.82
C LEU A 445 8.01 -7.81 14.65
N VAL A 446 7.57 -7.49 13.44
CA VAL A 446 8.11 -8.03 12.20
C VAL A 446 8.91 -6.94 11.48
N ILE A 447 10.11 -7.28 11.06
CA ILE A 447 10.98 -6.43 10.26
C ILE A 447 11.25 -7.14 8.94
N VAL A 448 10.97 -6.44 7.83
CA VAL A 448 11.16 -6.95 6.46
C VAL A 448 12.14 -6.07 5.70
N ASP A 449 12.90 -6.67 4.80
CA ASP A 449 13.76 -5.95 3.86
C ASP A 449 13.01 -5.70 2.55
N GLU A 450 12.88 -4.43 2.16
CA GLU A 450 12.24 -4.07 0.88
C GLU A 450 13.05 -4.51 -0.35
N GLU A 451 14.34 -4.81 -0.15
CA GLU A 451 15.23 -5.30 -1.20
C GLU A 451 15.28 -6.84 -1.30
N LEU A 452 14.53 -7.58 -0.48
CA LEU A 452 14.57 -9.06 -0.46
C LEU A 452 14.40 -9.68 -1.86
N SER A 453 13.48 -9.13 -2.67
CA SER A 453 13.24 -9.62 -4.04
C SER A 453 14.40 -9.40 -4.99
N PHE A 454 15.31 -8.46 -4.71
CA PHE A 454 16.44 -8.16 -5.60
C PHE A 454 17.40 -9.36 -5.65
N TRP A 455 17.47 -10.10 -4.55
CA TRP A 455 18.29 -11.29 -4.38
C TRP A 455 17.71 -12.54 -5.03
N ASP A 456 16.47 -12.52 -5.51
CA ASP A 456 15.79 -13.72 -6.02
C ASP A 456 15.98 -13.85 -7.54
N LYS A 457 16.76 -14.84 -8.01
CA LYS A 457 16.93 -15.10 -9.45
C LYS A 457 15.66 -15.60 -10.13
N SER A 458 14.70 -16.11 -9.35
CA SER A 458 13.43 -16.63 -9.85
C SER A 458 12.32 -15.58 -9.99
N TYR A 459 12.66 -14.30 -9.80
CA TYR A 459 11.73 -13.16 -9.83
C TYR A 459 10.55 -13.33 -8.86
N GLY A 460 10.86 -13.75 -7.63
CA GLY A 460 9.94 -13.70 -6.51
C GLY A 460 9.42 -15.04 -6.01
N ARG A 461 9.77 -16.18 -6.63
CA ARG A 461 9.33 -17.50 -6.16
C ARG A 461 9.98 -17.87 -4.81
N LEU A 462 11.24 -17.49 -4.59
CA LEU A 462 11.93 -17.71 -3.31
C LEU A 462 11.54 -16.66 -2.27
N THR A 463 11.41 -15.39 -2.69
CA THR A 463 10.90 -14.33 -1.84
C THR A 463 9.52 -14.67 -1.28
N GLU A 464 8.61 -15.21 -2.10
CA GLU A 464 7.27 -15.61 -1.64
C GLU A 464 7.32 -16.75 -0.62
N LYS A 465 8.31 -17.66 -0.66
CA LYS A 465 8.47 -18.69 0.37
C LYS A 465 8.68 -18.09 1.77
N ILE A 466 9.32 -16.92 1.86
CA ILE A 466 9.54 -16.23 3.13
C ILE A 466 8.35 -15.32 3.45
N LEU A 467 7.90 -14.50 2.50
CA LEU A 467 6.83 -13.52 2.74
C LEU A 467 5.45 -14.15 2.91
N SER A 468 5.23 -15.41 2.50
CA SER A 468 3.95 -16.10 2.73
C SER A 468 3.61 -16.28 4.20
N ASN A 469 4.59 -16.10 5.11
CA ASN A 469 4.35 -16.06 6.56
C ASN A 469 3.41 -14.92 7.01
N ARG A 470 3.09 -13.97 6.12
CA ARG A 470 2.04 -12.95 6.33
C ARG A 470 0.66 -13.52 6.65
N TYR A 471 0.35 -14.72 6.17
CA TYR A 471 -0.92 -15.40 6.45
C TYR A 471 -0.94 -16.10 7.82
N PRO A 472 0.00 -17.01 8.14
CA PRO A 472 -0.01 -17.72 9.41
C PRO A 472 0.18 -16.79 10.62
N ILE A 473 0.92 -15.69 10.49
CA ILE A 473 1.11 -14.74 11.60
C ILE A 473 -0.20 -14.10 12.06
N ALA A 474 -1.13 -13.83 11.13
CA ALA A 474 -2.42 -13.23 11.44
C ALA A 474 -3.39 -14.20 12.16
N LYS A 475 -3.06 -15.50 12.16
CA LYS A 475 -3.83 -16.58 12.80
C LYS A 475 -3.26 -17.00 14.15
N THR A 476 -2.38 -16.18 14.74
CA THR A 476 -1.73 -16.45 16.04
C THR A 476 -2.54 -15.97 17.25
N GLY A 477 -3.68 -15.31 17.03
CA GLY A 477 -4.46 -14.69 18.11
C GLY A 477 -3.78 -13.47 18.74
N SER A 478 -2.75 -12.91 18.09
CA SER A 478 -1.96 -11.77 18.57
C SER A 478 -1.84 -10.70 17.49
N SER A 479 -1.81 -9.42 17.86
CA SER A 479 -1.45 -8.32 16.95
C SER A 479 0.07 -8.24 16.74
N TYR A 480 0.49 -7.65 15.63
CA TYR A 480 1.90 -7.42 15.30
C TYR A 480 2.10 -6.05 14.64
N ASP A 481 3.27 -5.45 14.85
CA ASP A 481 3.75 -4.32 14.05
C ASP A 481 4.65 -4.81 12.91
N LEU A 482 4.66 -4.09 11.78
CA LEU A 482 5.46 -4.38 10.60
C LEU A 482 6.26 -3.14 10.16
N TYR A 483 7.60 -3.22 10.26
CA TYR A 483 8.53 -2.17 9.89
C TYR A 483 9.49 -2.60 8.77
N LEU A 484 10.01 -1.63 8.03
CA LEU A 484 11.14 -1.79 7.14
C LEU A 484 12.44 -1.99 7.93
N ARG A 485 13.35 -2.79 7.37
CA ARG A 485 14.72 -2.97 7.86
C ARG A 485 15.46 -1.66 8.04
N THR A 486 15.23 -0.69 7.15
CA THR A 486 15.88 0.63 7.18
C THR A 486 15.56 1.45 8.43
N ASP A 487 14.44 1.17 9.11
CA ASP A 487 14.03 1.86 10.35
C ASP A 487 14.54 1.15 11.61
N ILE A 488 15.19 -0.02 11.52
CA ILE A 488 15.47 -0.91 12.66
C ILE A 488 16.19 -0.21 13.83
N GLN A 489 17.05 0.76 13.55
CA GLN A 489 17.83 1.48 14.56
C GLN A 489 16.99 2.52 15.33
N GLU A 490 15.83 2.89 14.80
CA GLU A 490 14.95 3.91 15.35
C GLU A 490 13.72 3.31 16.05
N ILE A 491 13.62 1.97 16.11
CA ILE A 491 12.53 1.26 16.78
C ILE A 491 12.84 1.14 18.28
N ALA A 492 11.85 1.49 19.12
CA ALA A 492 11.87 1.17 20.54
C ALA A 492 11.42 -0.28 20.77
N PHE A 493 12.34 -1.13 21.24
CA PHE A 493 12.07 -2.58 21.39
C PHE A 493 11.43 -2.99 22.72
N SER A 494 11.21 -2.05 23.65
CA SER A 494 10.79 -2.37 25.03
C SER A 494 9.48 -3.13 25.10
N GLN A 495 8.51 -2.80 24.24
CA GLN A 495 7.16 -3.38 24.24
C GLN A 495 7.09 -4.81 23.68
N TYR A 496 8.02 -5.19 22.80
CA TYR A 496 7.94 -6.46 22.08
C TYR A 496 8.58 -7.59 22.87
N GLN A 497 7.97 -8.76 22.91
CA GLN A 497 8.57 -10.00 23.43
C GLN A 497 9.20 -10.82 22.30
N VAL A 498 8.64 -10.72 21.09
CA VAL A 498 9.14 -11.40 19.88
C VAL A 498 9.50 -10.37 18.81
N ILE A 499 10.69 -10.52 18.24
CA ILE A 499 11.16 -9.78 17.07
C ILE A 499 11.44 -10.79 15.95
N TRP A 500 10.81 -10.62 14.79
CA TRP A 500 11.05 -11.44 13.61
C TRP A 500 11.72 -10.63 12.51
N LEU A 501 13.01 -10.90 12.30
CA LEU A 501 13.77 -10.45 11.14
C LEU A 501 13.44 -11.38 9.97
N MET A 502 12.39 -11.04 9.22
CA MET A 502 11.79 -11.90 8.20
C MET A 502 12.37 -11.57 6.82
N GLY A 503 13.25 -12.43 6.33
CA GLY A 503 13.86 -12.27 5.00
C GLY A 503 15.04 -11.31 4.98
N LEU A 504 15.72 -11.12 6.12
CA LEU A 504 17.03 -10.49 6.11
C LEU A 504 18.05 -11.56 5.71
N LEU A 505 18.43 -11.63 4.44
CA LEU A 505 19.32 -12.72 3.98
C LEU A 505 20.70 -12.68 4.65
N GLN A 506 21.17 -11.48 4.98
CA GLN A 506 22.44 -11.24 5.66
C GLN A 506 22.24 -10.19 6.76
N LEU A 507 22.92 -10.38 7.88
CA LEU A 507 22.96 -9.41 8.97
C LEU A 507 24.23 -8.57 8.89
N THR A 508 24.08 -7.28 9.18
CA THR A 508 25.20 -6.40 9.49
C THR A 508 25.75 -6.69 10.89
N ASP A 509 26.95 -6.21 11.20
CA ASP A 509 27.54 -6.30 12.54
C ASP A 509 26.63 -5.64 13.60
N LYS A 510 26.00 -4.52 13.24
CA LYS A 510 25.05 -3.80 14.11
C LYS A 510 23.81 -4.63 14.40
N GLU A 511 23.24 -5.30 13.40
CA GLU A 511 22.09 -6.19 13.58
C GLU A 511 22.46 -7.43 14.39
N THR A 512 23.64 -8.01 14.16
CA THR A 512 24.15 -9.13 14.95
C THR A 512 24.33 -8.72 16.42
N ALA A 513 24.90 -7.55 16.68
CA ALA A 513 25.03 -7.00 18.04
C ALA A 513 23.66 -6.69 18.67
N LEU A 514 22.70 -6.21 17.87
CA LEU A 514 21.33 -5.96 18.31
C LEU A 514 20.63 -7.24 18.76
N ILE A 515 20.72 -8.35 18.00
CA ILE A 515 20.14 -9.64 18.39
C ILE A 515 20.68 -10.08 19.76
N LYS A 516 22.00 -10.04 19.95
CA LYS A 516 22.63 -10.37 21.24
C LYS A 516 22.16 -9.47 22.38
N LYS A 517 21.97 -8.18 22.11
CA LYS A 517 21.42 -7.23 23.09
C LYS A 517 19.97 -7.59 23.44
N LEU A 518 19.14 -7.90 22.45
CA LEU A 518 17.73 -8.26 22.65
C LEU A 518 17.59 -9.58 23.44
N GLN A 519 18.40 -10.59 23.17
CA GLN A 519 18.44 -11.83 23.96
C GLN A 519 18.77 -11.56 25.43
N LYS A 520 19.77 -10.70 25.71
CA LYS A 520 20.12 -10.29 27.09
C LYS A 520 19.00 -9.54 27.79
N LEU A 521 18.14 -8.85 27.04
CA LEU A 521 16.95 -8.17 27.53
C LEU A 521 15.72 -9.09 27.65
N GLY A 522 15.90 -10.41 27.51
CA GLY A 522 14.81 -11.37 27.65
C GLY A 522 13.88 -11.45 26.43
N LYS A 523 14.32 -10.97 25.26
CA LYS A 523 13.52 -11.00 24.02
C LYS A 523 13.85 -12.21 23.16
N THR A 524 12.85 -12.78 22.51
CA THR A 524 13.01 -13.82 21.50
C THR A 524 13.20 -13.19 20.13
N VAL A 525 14.23 -13.61 19.38
CA VAL A 525 14.45 -13.15 18.01
C VAL A 525 14.43 -14.31 17.01
N LEU A 526 13.53 -14.23 16.02
CA LEU A 526 13.52 -15.12 14.86
C LEU A 526 14.28 -14.41 13.75
N TRP A 527 15.28 -15.08 13.18
CA TRP A 527 15.96 -14.59 11.98
C TRP A 527 15.79 -15.60 10.86
N THR A 528 14.95 -15.26 9.88
CA THR A 528 14.70 -16.07 8.68
C THR A 528 15.50 -15.51 7.52
N ASN A 529 16.43 -16.29 6.99
CA ASN A 529 17.24 -15.96 5.82
C ASN A 529 16.95 -16.94 4.66
N ASP A 530 17.87 -17.06 3.70
CA ASP A 530 17.79 -17.95 2.54
C ASP A 530 17.90 -19.44 2.90
N LYS A 531 18.52 -19.78 4.04
CA LYS A 531 18.88 -21.16 4.43
C LYS A 531 17.96 -21.77 5.48
N GLY A 532 17.22 -20.95 6.23
CA GLY A 532 16.38 -21.42 7.31
C GLY A 532 16.03 -20.32 8.31
N THR A 533 15.65 -20.71 9.52
CA THR A 533 15.37 -19.77 10.61
C THR A 533 16.22 -20.08 11.84
N THR A 534 16.93 -19.07 12.33
CA THR A 534 17.60 -19.12 13.64
C THR A 534 16.66 -18.62 14.73
N LEU A 535 16.43 -19.45 15.75
CA LEU A 535 15.71 -19.09 16.97
C LEU A 535 16.71 -18.66 18.05
N ASN A 536 16.70 -17.37 18.36
CA ASN A 536 17.53 -16.74 19.38
C ASN A 536 16.67 -16.55 20.64
N LEU A 537 16.67 -17.55 21.52
CA LEU A 537 15.85 -17.55 22.73
C LEU A 537 16.63 -16.98 23.94
N PRO A 538 15.99 -16.25 24.87
CA PRO A 538 16.64 -15.74 26.07
C PRO A 538 17.35 -16.83 26.89
N GLY A 539 18.62 -16.61 27.20
CA GLY A 539 19.42 -17.52 28.03
C GLY A 539 19.70 -18.89 27.43
N LYS A 540 19.39 -19.11 26.14
CA LYS A 540 19.67 -20.36 25.42
C LYS A 540 20.69 -20.12 24.30
N THR A 541 21.34 -21.18 23.88
CA THR A 541 22.15 -21.17 22.65
C THR A 541 21.25 -21.02 21.42
N ASP A 542 21.74 -20.31 20.42
CA ASP A 542 21.02 -20.11 19.16
C ASP A 542 20.72 -21.46 18.51
N ASN A 543 19.47 -21.65 18.07
CA ASN A 543 19.01 -22.89 17.43
C ASN A 543 18.68 -22.62 15.96
N PHE A 544 19.53 -23.11 15.05
CA PHE A 544 19.29 -23.00 13.62
C PHE A 544 18.42 -24.15 13.10
N LEU A 545 17.30 -23.79 12.48
CA LEU A 545 16.37 -24.72 11.84
C LEU A 545 16.60 -24.67 10.33
N PRO A 546 17.34 -25.63 9.76
CA PRO A 546 17.63 -25.64 8.32
C PRO A 546 16.34 -25.77 7.51
N GLU A 547 16.27 -25.06 6.40
CA GLU A 547 15.16 -25.02 5.43
C GLU A 547 13.80 -24.58 6.02
N LYS A 548 13.77 -24.16 7.30
CA LYS A 548 12.58 -23.64 7.96
C LYS A 548 12.33 -22.20 7.52
N LEU A 549 11.72 -22.03 6.35
CA LEU A 549 11.34 -20.72 5.79
C LEU A 549 9.86 -20.38 6.05
N GLN A 550 9.01 -21.40 6.16
CA GLN A 550 7.55 -21.27 6.31
C GLN A 550 7.08 -21.85 7.64
N TRP A 551 6.11 -21.17 8.23
CA TRP A 551 5.56 -21.50 9.53
C TRP A 551 4.06 -21.78 9.46
N LYS A 552 3.60 -22.70 10.30
CA LYS A 552 2.17 -22.91 10.56
C LYS A 552 1.72 -22.02 11.71
N PRO A 553 0.44 -21.61 11.77
CA PRO A 553 -0.07 -20.82 12.89
C PRO A 553 0.19 -21.47 14.25
N SER A 554 0.06 -22.79 14.37
CA SER A 554 0.32 -23.54 15.60
C SER A 554 1.78 -23.50 16.07
N GLU A 555 2.74 -23.50 15.15
CA GLU A 555 4.16 -23.40 15.47
C GLU A 555 4.51 -22.00 15.98
N LEU A 556 3.95 -20.99 15.31
CA LEU A 556 4.06 -19.60 15.74
C LEU A 556 3.42 -19.45 17.14
N LYS A 557 2.16 -19.84 17.35
CA LYS A 557 1.50 -19.80 18.67
C LYS A 557 2.33 -20.41 19.80
N LYS A 558 3.05 -21.50 19.55
CA LYS A 558 3.95 -22.10 20.54
C LYS A 558 5.11 -21.16 20.89
N ILE A 559 5.78 -20.58 19.89
CA ILE A 559 6.88 -19.62 20.11
C ILE A 559 6.39 -18.38 20.84
N TRP A 560 5.20 -17.87 20.50
CA TRP A 560 4.57 -16.73 21.16
C TRP A 560 4.33 -17.01 22.64
N ALA A 561 3.75 -18.17 22.96
CA ALA A 561 3.49 -18.59 24.33
C ALA A 561 4.80 -18.73 25.14
N GLU A 562 5.83 -19.36 24.57
CA GLU A 562 7.15 -19.49 25.21
C GLU A 562 7.84 -18.13 25.46
N ALA A 563 7.60 -17.14 24.59
CA ALA A 563 8.12 -15.78 24.73
C ALA A 563 7.25 -14.88 25.63
N GLY A 564 6.08 -15.35 26.07
CA GLY A 564 5.14 -14.56 26.87
C GLY A 564 4.35 -13.52 26.06
N VAL A 565 4.20 -13.70 24.75
CA VAL A 565 3.27 -12.90 23.94
C VAL A 565 1.84 -13.35 24.27
N HIS A 566 0.99 -12.38 24.64
CA HIS A 566 -0.41 -12.63 24.92
C HIS A 566 -1.19 -13.03 23.66
N GLN A 567 -1.94 -14.13 23.74
CA GLN A 567 -2.85 -14.59 22.69
C GLN A 567 -4.28 -14.32 23.14
N TYR A 568 -4.95 -13.41 22.45
CA TYR A 568 -6.32 -13.01 22.75
C TYR A 568 -7.33 -14.13 22.48
N ILE A 569 -7.05 -15.00 21.52
CA ILE A 569 -7.91 -16.15 21.18
C ILE A 569 -7.05 -17.36 20.79
N THR A 570 -7.54 -18.56 21.11
CA THR A 570 -6.83 -19.82 20.84
C THR A 570 -7.12 -20.41 19.45
N SER A 571 -8.27 -20.09 18.86
CA SER A 571 -8.61 -20.48 17.48
C SER A 571 -7.76 -19.74 16.44
N GLU A 572 -7.85 -20.15 15.17
CA GLU A 572 -7.17 -19.49 14.05
C GLU A 572 -8.05 -18.39 13.39
N ASP A 573 -9.03 -17.89 14.14
CA ASP A 573 -9.85 -16.73 13.73
C ASP A 573 -8.98 -15.47 13.63
N ILE A 574 -9.35 -14.57 12.72
CA ILE A 574 -8.58 -13.34 12.50
C ILE A 574 -8.98 -12.30 13.54
N ILE A 575 -8.01 -11.80 14.29
CA ILE A 575 -8.21 -10.80 15.33
C ILE A 575 -7.44 -9.52 15.03
N TYR A 576 -8.10 -8.37 15.20
CA TYR A 576 -7.47 -7.06 15.16
C TYR A 576 -7.58 -6.41 16.53
N VAL A 577 -6.44 -6.02 17.11
CA VAL A 577 -6.40 -5.35 18.42
C VAL A 577 -5.49 -4.14 18.32
N GLY A 578 -6.02 -2.99 18.73
CA GLY A 578 -5.28 -1.75 18.75
C GLY A 578 -6.23 -0.58 18.92
N ARG A 579 -5.74 0.53 19.47
CA ARG A 579 -6.49 1.79 19.55
C ARG A 579 -7.85 1.73 20.25
N ASN A 580 -7.96 0.94 21.33
CA ASN A 580 -9.21 0.60 22.03
C ASN A 580 -10.22 -0.17 21.16
N TRP A 581 -9.83 -0.69 20.00
CA TRP A 581 -10.63 -1.60 19.19
C TRP A 581 -10.16 -3.03 19.38
N LEU A 582 -11.13 -3.93 19.48
CA LEU A 582 -10.94 -5.37 19.36
C LEU A 582 -11.98 -5.89 18.36
N SER A 583 -11.53 -6.60 17.34
CA SER A 583 -12.40 -7.21 16.33
C SER A 583 -12.03 -8.65 16.10
N LEU A 584 -13.03 -9.50 15.90
CA LEU A 584 -12.84 -10.91 15.56
C LEU A 584 -13.64 -11.24 14.30
N HIS A 585 -12.98 -11.85 13.31
CA HIS A 585 -13.60 -12.42 12.12
C HIS A 585 -13.48 -13.95 12.17
N SER A 586 -14.62 -14.64 12.16
CA SER A 586 -14.66 -16.10 12.29
C SER A 586 -15.35 -16.77 11.10
N ILE A 587 -14.74 -17.84 10.61
CA ILE A 587 -15.33 -18.70 9.58
C ILE A 587 -16.33 -19.67 10.18
N ASP A 588 -15.98 -20.33 11.28
CA ASP A 588 -16.75 -21.43 11.85
C ASP A 588 -17.89 -20.93 12.76
N GLY A 589 -17.81 -19.69 13.24
CA GLY A 589 -18.72 -19.17 14.27
C GLY A 589 -18.61 -19.99 15.56
N GLY A 590 -19.72 -20.10 16.29
CA GLY A 590 -19.80 -20.79 17.57
C GLY A 590 -19.40 -19.90 18.75
N GLU A 591 -19.22 -20.53 19.91
CA GLU A 591 -18.76 -19.82 21.11
C GLU A 591 -17.26 -19.51 20.99
N LYS A 592 -16.89 -18.24 21.23
CA LYS A 592 -15.51 -17.76 21.27
C LYS A 592 -15.24 -17.14 22.62
N ILE A 593 -14.09 -17.48 23.18
CA ILE A 593 -13.58 -16.92 24.43
C ILE A 593 -12.36 -16.08 24.10
N ILE A 594 -12.47 -14.78 24.33
CA ILE A 594 -11.41 -13.82 24.11
C ILE A 594 -10.82 -13.46 25.47
N GLN A 595 -9.54 -13.71 25.67
CA GLN A 595 -8.81 -13.39 26.89
C GLN A 595 -8.11 -12.04 26.71
N LEU A 596 -8.22 -11.17 27.70
CA LEU A 596 -7.55 -9.88 27.76
C LEU A 596 -6.38 -9.98 28.76
N PRO A 597 -5.20 -9.41 28.48
CA PRO A 597 -4.07 -9.44 29.41
C PRO A 597 -4.23 -8.47 30.59
N TYR A 598 -5.39 -7.84 30.72
CA TYR A 598 -5.74 -6.83 31.70
C TYR A 598 -7.26 -6.83 31.93
N PHE A 599 -7.70 -6.30 33.07
CA PHE A 599 -9.10 -5.94 33.23
C PHE A 599 -9.44 -4.73 32.38
N ALA A 600 -10.58 -4.78 31.72
CA ALA A 600 -11.07 -3.74 30.83
C ALA A 600 -12.57 -3.53 30.99
N ARG A 601 -13.00 -2.32 30.66
CA ARG A 601 -14.40 -2.03 30.31
C ARG A 601 -14.61 -2.36 28.84
N VAL A 602 -15.61 -3.18 28.56
CA VAL A 602 -15.97 -3.65 27.22
C VAL A 602 -17.29 -3.04 26.81
N ILE A 603 -17.32 -2.37 25.66
CA ILE A 603 -18.47 -1.62 25.16
C ILE A 603 -18.79 -2.12 23.75
N ASP A 604 -20.07 -2.35 23.50
CA ASP A 604 -20.60 -2.53 22.16
C ASP A 604 -20.68 -1.15 21.48
N PRO A 605 -19.87 -0.87 20.43
CA PRO A 605 -19.85 0.42 19.76
C PRO A 605 -21.16 0.73 19.02
N PHE A 606 -21.96 -0.28 18.67
CA PHE A 606 -23.19 -0.11 17.91
C PHE A 606 -24.32 0.45 18.77
N THR A 607 -24.42 -0.01 20.01
CA THR A 607 -25.45 0.39 20.98
C THR A 607 -24.92 1.36 22.04
N ASN A 608 -23.60 1.59 22.08
CA ASN A 608 -22.86 2.25 23.15
C ASN A 608 -23.15 1.65 24.54
N LYS A 609 -23.55 0.37 24.58
CA LYS A 609 -23.87 -0.34 25.81
C LYS A 609 -22.61 -0.95 26.38
N VAL A 610 -22.41 -0.75 27.68
CA VAL A 610 -21.40 -1.50 28.43
C VAL A 610 -21.83 -2.97 28.51
N MET A 611 -21.00 -3.85 28.00
CA MET A 611 -21.18 -5.29 28.13
C MET A 611 -20.57 -5.82 29.43
N ALA A 612 -19.45 -5.23 29.85
CA ALA A 612 -18.82 -5.48 31.15
C ALA A 612 -18.03 -4.24 31.60
N ASP A 613 -18.18 -3.83 32.86
CA ASP A 613 -17.44 -2.67 33.41
C ASP A 613 -16.03 -3.02 33.88
N SER A 614 -15.77 -4.30 34.20
CA SER A 614 -14.45 -4.81 34.56
C SER A 614 -14.38 -6.31 34.29
N THR A 615 -13.76 -6.69 33.19
CA THR A 615 -13.50 -8.10 32.86
C THR A 615 -12.15 -8.25 32.18
N ASN A 616 -11.51 -9.39 32.35
CA ASN A 616 -10.36 -9.83 31.55
C ASN A 616 -10.75 -10.90 30.52
N GLN A 617 -12.05 -11.19 30.36
CA GLN A 617 -12.56 -12.19 29.43
C GLN A 617 -13.84 -11.70 28.75
N ILE A 618 -13.96 -11.96 27.45
CA ILE A 618 -15.18 -11.73 26.65
C ILE A 618 -15.63 -13.08 26.09
N THR A 619 -16.84 -13.52 26.44
CA THR A 619 -17.46 -14.70 25.84
C THR A 619 -18.54 -14.26 24.86
N ILE A 620 -18.44 -14.70 23.61
CA ILE A 620 -19.36 -14.31 22.54
C ILE A 620 -19.81 -15.54 21.76
N LYS A 621 -21.05 -15.52 21.28
CA LYS A 621 -21.55 -16.50 20.31
C LYS A 621 -21.58 -15.84 18.94
N MET A 622 -20.78 -16.35 18.03
CA MET A 622 -20.67 -15.84 16.67
C MET A 622 -21.41 -16.73 15.68
N ASP A 623 -21.95 -16.10 14.64
CA ASP A 623 -22.43 -16.85 13.48
C ASP A 623 -21.26 -17.23 12.57
N VAL A 624 -21.48 -18.26 11.75
CA VAL A 624 -20.58 -18.65 10.65
C VAL A 624 -20.33 -17.45 9.72
N MET A 625 -19.08 -17.25 9.31
CA MET A 625 -18.64 -16.16 8.42
C MET A 625 -19.10 -14.77 8.89
N SER A 626 -18.84 -14.42 10.15
CA SER A 626 -19.22 -13.14 10.74
C SER A 626 -18.03 -12.37 11.30
N THR A 627 -18.20 -11.06 11.44
CA THR A 627 -17.22 -10.16 12.06
C THR A 627 -17.92 -9.39 13.19
N VAL A 628 -17.27 -9.27 14.34
CA VAL A 628 -17.74 -8.49 15.49
C VAL A 628 -16.68 -7.48 15.90
N LEU A 629 -17.12 -6.31 16.40
CA LEU A 629 -16.25 -5.23 16.86
C LEU A 629 -16.66 -4.83 18.28
N TYR A 630 -15.67 -4.59 19.13
CA TYR A 630 -15.84 -4.09 20.49
C TYR A 630 -14.89 -2.93 20.77
N ARG A 631 -15.34 -2.02 21.64
CA ARG A 631 -14.46 -1.07 22.30
C ARG A 631 -13.96 -1.68 23.59
N VAL A 632 -12.64 -1.71 23.75
CA VAL A 632 -11.96 -2.26 24.94
C VAL A 632 -11.15 -1.14 25.56
N HIS A 633 -11.53 -0.75 26.77
CA HIS A 633 -10.85 0.28 27.55
C HIS A 633 -10.13 -0.37 28.73
N PRO A 634 -8.80 -0.53 28.67
CA PRO A 634 -8.04 -1.08 29.78
C PRO A 634 -8.25 -0.23 31.06
N LEU A 635 -8.49 -0.88 32.19
CA LEU A 635 -8.66 -0.25 33.52
C LEU A 635 -7.32 0.03 34.21
#